data_AF-A0A818HH48-F1
#
_entry.id   AF-A0A818HH48-F1
#
_cell.length_a   1.000
_cell.length_b   1.000
_cell.length_c   1.000
_cell.angle_alpha   90.00
_cell.angle_beta   90.00
_cell.angle_gamma   90.00
#
_symmetry.space_group_name_H-M   'P 1'
#
loop_
_entity.id
_entity.type
_entity.pdbx_description
1 polymer ?
#
loop_
_entity_poly.entity_id
_entity_poly.type
_entity_poly.pdbx_seq_one_letter_code
_entity_poly.pdbx_strand_id
1 'polypeptide(L)'
;MSANNETIVKQAIGRHEFIGSLYDIRSDRFEGRNLFNQELPPSYISTADCAYTTYIVDENESQKDTFNKLNIDASMKVSLMAGLLNVEGSAKYLNQTKTDSRTVRVTHILHMKTKKQHLHISMTDLCNYFSSDALDNPNATHCVIGITWGANVAATFEENFATSQAAQEIQGNLSAYLKKPTMDISGDAELNYDDKTNSKFRSLNISFSGDIKIKDVPHTIEDVFNIFRTVPSEVEKLNDGKGQQLEFELYPLKRMAEIFKYKLSIERIIKDVSMHILYRLEDVFEQIIKGKRMINDFLDNVKPWKDWIPSNWIEIISIKQADLKIIQLDTQRQLATLLEQIRRGEVDEKKMIELLDNFDQNNRCSVRSIQQFLEENSQNNIKIDSLNEIRQCLEDGKEENKQSKGQDLNLLFPKTTSIHSFINQHYNNDVYLLHISNKWKENDVRNCPTGEMNEDEFIAEFQELFPRGNPRYYCNYAFRIFDKNNSGTITFDEYMSAISLTMPGDIEHQLALTFQMCAHHDQKQVSSEELFHLLQAVAELKGEDSSSASLIAKTIMKFDKRGKDEMITKEEFISGLKGNYDSCVAFLPIEVKKSTKPKESAKPLVSLGNEDLKLIHNFLTDYYNSISLLLTHTQNIENILKPKTEAFFTRLGCPTHADSQRRANNLTSKYLNIVTIWRTHYENVFLGLQPLLIDAVLNIRNTYNIDNN
;
A
#
# COMPACT_ATOMS: atom_id res chain seq x y z
N MET A 1 -35.72 -12.63 5.07
CA MET A 1 -37.06 -12.56 4.43
C MET A 1 -36.87 -12.91 2.98
N SER A 2 -37.60 -13.89 2.42
CA SER A 2 -37.29 -14.36 1.07
C SER A 2 -37.73 -13.33 0.03
N ALA A 3 -36.78 -12.75 -0.70
CA ALA A 3 -36.98 -11.83 -1.82
C ALA A 3 -37.87 -12.40 -2.96
N ASN A 4 -38.30 -13.66 -2.87
CA ASN A 4 -39.11 -14.35 -3.87
C ASN A 4 -40.48 -13.70 -4.16
N ASN A 5 -41.06 -12.97 -3.20
CA ASN A 5 -42.45 -12.49 -3.31
C ASN A 5 -42.64 -10.99 -3.08
N GLU A 6 -41.58 -10.23 -2.81
CA GLU A 6 -41.70 -8.80 -2.50
C GLU A 6 -41.28 -7.95 -3.69
N THR A 7 -41.99 -6.85 -3.90
CA THR A 7 -41.51 -5.79 -4.78
C THR A 7 -40.30 -5.14 -4.11
N ILE A 8 -39.21 -4.98 -4.86
CA ILE A 8 -37.97 -4.38 -4.34
C ILE A 8 -37.67 -3.09 -5.09
N VAL A 9 -37.02 -2.14 -4.41
CA VAL A 9 -36.54 -0.90 -5.02
C VAL A 9 -35.03 -0.95 -5.08
N LYS A 10 -34.47 -0.66 -6.25
CA LYS A 10 -33.02 -0.63 -6.49
C LYS A 10 -32.62 0.70 -7.12
N GLN A 11 -31.48 1.24 -6.71
CA GLN A 11 -30.92 2.45 -7.31
C GLN A 11 -30.49 2.17 -8.76
N ALA A 12 -30.70 3.15 -9.63
CA ALA A 12 -30.31 3.06 -11.04
C ALA A 12 -28.77 3.08 -11.19
N ILE A 13 -28.07 3.93 -10.43
CA ILE A 13 -26.60 4.07 -10.42
C ILE A 13 -26.04 4.24 -11.85
N GLY A 14 -26.65 5.15 -12.63
CA GLY A 14 -26.26 5.44 -14.01
C GLY A 14 -26.75 4.43 -15.06
N ARG A 15 -27.51 3.40 -14.66
CA ARG A 15 -28.17 2.48 -15.60
C ARG A 15 -29.48 3.08 -16.11
N HIS A 16 -29.81 2.81 -17.36
CA HIS A 16 -31.01 3.33 -18.02
C HIS A 16 -31.84 2.17 -18.59
N GLU A 17 -33.09 2.06 -18.15
CA GLU A 17 -33.98 0.94 -18.46
C GLU A 17 -35.44 1.38 -18.64
N PHE A 18 -36.29 0.50 -19.13
CA PHE A 18 -37.69 0.80 -19.43
C PHE A 18 -38.62 -0.05 -18.57
N ILE A 19 -39.89 0.36 -18.47
CA ILE A 19 -40.92 -0.50 -17.88
C ILE A 19 -40.96 -1.82 -18.66
N GLY A 20 -40.93 -2.93 -17.92
CA GLY A 20 -40.83 -4.29 -18.45
C GLY A 20 -39.41 -4.81 -18.61
N SER A 21 -38.36 -4.00 -18.48
CA SER A 21 -36.97 -4.49 -18.56
C SER A 21 -36.73 -5.62 -17.55
N LEU A 22 -36.12 -6.71 -18.00
CA LEU A 22 -35.85 -7.89 -17.18
C LEU A 22 -34.58 -7.73 -16.35
N TYR A 23 -34.65 -8.14 -15.09
CA TYR A 23 -33.59 -7.99 -14.10
C TYR A 23 -33.31 -9.31 -13.36
N ASP A 24 -32.03 -9.61 -13.13
CA ASP A 24 -31.58 -10.69 -12.26
C ASP A 24 -31.06 -10.15 -10.93
N ILE A 25 -31.83 -10.29 -9.85
CA ILE A 25 -31.38 -9.94 -8.50
C ILE A 25 -30.19 -10.78 -8.03
N ARG A 26 -29.94 -11.95 -8.64
CA ARG A 26 -28.87 -12.86 -8.20
C ARG A 26 -27.49 -12.31 -8.56
N SER A 27 -27.36 -11.72 -9.75
CA SER A 27 -26.15 -11.06 -10.27
C SER A 27 -26.24 -9.53 -10.25
N ASP A 28 -27.39 -8.96 -9.86
CA ASP A 28 -27.77 -7.55 -9.92
C ASP A 28 -27.72 -6.91 -11.34
N ARG A 29 -27.97 -7.68 -12.39
CA ARG A 29 -27.85 -7.25 -13.81
C ARG A 29 -29.17 -7.17 -14.55
N PHE A 30 -29.24 -6.28 -15.54
CA PHE A 30 -30.31 -6.28 -16.55
C PHE A 30 -29.94 -7.19 -17.72
N GLU A 31 -30.92 -7.93 -18.23
CA GLU A 31 -30.72 -8.94 -19.29
C GLU A 31 -30.91 -8.38 -20.72
N GLY A 32 -31.16 -7.08 -20.86
CA GLY A 32 -31.35 -6.40 -22.15
C GLY A 32 -32.60 -6.85 -22.94
N ARG A 33 -33.48 -7.65 -22.32
CA ARG A 33 -34.78 -8.06 -22.88
C ARG A 33 -35.92 -7.40 -22.11
N ASN A 34 -37.06 -7.26 -22.76
CA ASN A 34 -38.27 -6.71 -22.15
C ASN A 34 -39.34 -7.82 -21.97
N LEU A 35 -40.12 -7.70 -20.90
CA LEU A 35 -41.27 -8.53 -20.61
C LEU A 35 -42.37 -8.40 -21.69
N PHE A 36 -42.51 -7.20 -22.26
CA PHE A 36 -43.50 -6.89 -23.27
C PHE A 36 -42.95 -7.11 -24.68
N ASN A 37 -43.76 -7.74 -25.54
CA ASN A 37 -43.42 -8.02 -26.95
C ASN A 37 -43.77 -6.86 -27.90
N GLN A 38 -44.51 -5.87 -27.40
CA GLN A 38 -44.98 -4.70 -28.14
C GLN A 38 -45.16 -3.52 -27.17
N GLU A 39 -45.26 -2.30 -27.70
CA GLU A 39 -45.47 -1.12 -26.87
C GLU A 39 -46.80 -1.17 -26.12
N LEU A 40 -46.74 -0.80 -24.84
CA LEU A 40 -47.93 -0.72 -23.99
C LEU A 40 -48.75 0.54 -24.31
N PRO A 41 -50.09 0.48 -24.25
CA PRO A 41 -50.89 1.68 -24.38
C PRO A 41 -50.59 2.66 -23.23
N PRO A 42 -50.55 3.99 -23.48
CA PRO A 42 -50.18 4.97 -22.46
C PRO A 42 -51.04 4.91 -21.18
N SER A 43 -52.29 4.48 -21.28
CA SER A 43 -53.21 4.32 -20.14
C SER A 43 -52.78 3.25 -19.12
N TYR A 44 -51.82 2.37 -19.47
CA TYR A 44 -51.32 1.32 -18.60
C TYR A 44 -50.20 1.81 -17.69
N ILE A 45 -49.63 2.99 -17.97
CA ILE A 45 -48.54 3.58 -17.21
C ILE A 45 -49.04 4.89 -16.61
N SER A 46 -49.19 4.93 -15.29
CA SER A 46 -49.40 6.19 -14.58
C SER A 46 -48.08 6.95 -14.47
N THR A 47 -48.17 8.27 -14.56
CA THR A 47 -47.09 9.18 -14.18
C THR A 47 -47.65 10.13 -13.14
N ALA A 48 -47.04 10.16 -11.96
CA ALA A 48 -47.43 11.04 -10.86
C ALA A 48 -46.25 11.91 -10.44
N ASP A 49 -46.52 13.14 -10.03
CA ASP A 49 -45.50 14.02 -9.46
C ASP A 49 -45.09 13.51 -8.07
N CYS A 50 -43.78 13.44 -7.83
CA CYS A 50 -43.18 13.03 -6.57
C CYS A 50 -41.99 13.95 -6.22
N ALA A 51 -42.17 15.24 -6.50
CA ALA A 51 -41.13 16.25 -6.36
C ALA A 51 -40.59 16.29 -4.91
N TYR A 52 -39.30 16.05 -4.75
CA TYR A 52 -38.64 16.03 -3.44
C TYR A 52 -37.16 16.32 -3.61
N THR A 53 -36.65 17.33 -2.88
CA THR A 53 -35.25 17.74 -2.96
C THR A 53 -34.59 17.64 -1.60
N THR A 54 -33.41 17.03 -1.57
CA THR A 54 -32.58 16.87 -0.37
C THR A 54 -31.12 17.14 -0.65
N TYR A 55 -30.43 17.55 0.39
CA TYR A 55 -29.00 17.82 0.38
C TYR A 55 -28.33 16.88 1.38
N ILE A 56 -27.30 16.18 0.93
CA ILE A 56 -26.55 15.19 1.71
C ILE A 56 -25.09 15.63 1.72
N VAL A 57 -24.45 15.57 2.88
CA VAL A 57 -23.01 15.82 3.02
C VAL A 57 -22.33 14.52 3.41
N ASP A 58 -21.43 14.05 2.54
CA ASP A 58 -20.60 12.88 2.78
C ASP A 58 -19.14 13.28 3.06
N GLU A 59 -18.64 12.97 4.25
CA GLU A 59 -17.24 13.18 4.64
C GLU A 59 -16.31 12.07 4.13
N ASN A 60 -16.84 11.06 3.43
CA ASN A 60 -16.10 9.93 2.87
C ASN A 60 -15.25 9.20 3.93
N GLU A 61 -15.79 9.06 5.15
CA GLU A 61 -15.09 8.40 6.26
C GLU A 61 -14.95 6.89 6.02
N SER A 62 -16.05 6.27 5.58
CA SER A 62 -16.15 4.85 5.25
C SER A 62 -17.05 4.64 4.05
N GLN A 63 -16.81 3.56 3.29
CA GLN A 63 -17.66 3.24 2.14
C GLN A 63 -19.08 2.85 2.59
N LYS A 64 -19.17 2.20 3.76
CA LYS A 64 -20.43 1.86 4.42
C LYS A 64 -21.30 3.09 4.69
N ASP A 65 -20.71 4.14 5.26
CA ASP A 65 -21.43 5.39 5.58
C ASP A 65 -21.92 6.09 4.29
N THR A 66 -21.07 6.18 3.27
CA THR A 66 -21.46 6.69 1.94
C THR A 66 -22.68 5.92 1.39
N PHE A 67 -22.66 4.59 1.43
CA PHE A 67 -23.78 3.79 0.94
C PHE A 67 -25.06 3.96 1.78
N ASN A 68 -24.95 4.12 3.09
CA ASN A 68 -26.09 4.39 3.97
C ASN A 68 -26.75 5.73 3.66
N LYS A 69 -25.94 6.79 3.52
CA LYS A 69 -26.41 8.16 3.22
C LYS A 69 -27.18 8.23 1.90
N LEU A 70 -26.89 7.31 0.96
CA LEU A 70 -27.51 7.22 -0.36
C LEU A 70 -28.63 6.19 -0.43
N ASN A 71 -29.02 5.64 0.73
CA ASN A 71 -30.09 4.67 0.89
C ASN A 71 -29.90 3.39 0.04
N ILE A 72 -28.66 3.00 -0.27
CA ILE A 72 -28.36 1.78 -1.01
C ILE A 72 -28.70 0.58 -0.13
N ASP A 73 -29.48 -0.37 -0.63
CA ASP A 73 -29.89 -1.53 0.15
C ASP A 73 -28.72 -2.48 0.44
N ALA A 74 -28.79 -3.23 1.55
CA ALA A 74 -27.68 -4.06 2.03
C ALA A 74 -27.21 -5.11 1.00
N SER A 75 -28.15 -5.73 0.27
CA SER A 75 -27.80 -6.71 -0.78
C SER A 75 -27.05 -6.04 -1.93
N MET A 76 -27.47 -4.84 -2.34
CA MET A 76 -26.80 -4.08 -3.40
C MET A 76 -25.44 -3.55 -2.97
N LYS A 77 -25.25 -3.16 -1.69
CA LYS A 77 -23.94 -2.76 -1.17
C LYS A 77 -22.91 -3.85 -1.35
N VAL A 78 -23.26 -5.09 -1.00
CA VAL A 78 -22.34 -6.22 -1.14
C VAL A 78 -22.04 -6.49 -2.61
N SER A 79 -23.01 -6.35 -3.51
CA SER A 79 -22.78 -6.45 -4.95
C SER A 79 -21.84 -5.37 -5.49
N LEU A 80 -21.96 -4.13 -5.00
CA LEU A 80 -21.03 -3.04 -5.31
C LEU A 80 -19.62 -3.33 -4.77
N MET A 81 -19.50 -3.77 -3.52
CA MET A 81 -18.22 -4.10 -2.89
C MET A 81 -17.51 -5.28 -3.59
N ALA A 82 -18.27 -6.30 -3.98
CA ALA A 82 -17.79 -7.45 -4.74
C ALA A 82 -17.47 -7.12 -6.21
N GLY A 83 -17.83 -5.93 -6.71
CA GLY A 83 -17.60 -5.53 -8.09
C GLY A 83 -18.54 -6.18 -9.10
N LEU A 84 -19.71 -6.66 -8.68
CA LEU A 84 -20.77 -7.15 -9.58
C LEU A 84 -21.47 -6.02 -10.33
N LEU A 85 -21.49 -4.84 -9.72
CA LEU A 85 -22.11 -3.63 -10.23
C LEU A 85 -21.05 -2.58 -10.56
N ASN A 86 -21.04 -2.16 -11.82
CA ASN A 86 -20.25 -1.00 -12.24
C ASN A 86 -21.06 0.26 -12.01
N VAL A 87 -20.41 1.23 -11.38
CA VAL A 87 -20.97 2.56 -11.14
C VAL A 87 -20.69 3.43 -12.37
N GLU A 88 -21.74 3.93 -13.02
CA GLU A 88 -21.63 4.77 -14.21
C GLU A 88 -22.24 6.16 -14.00
N GLY A 89 -22.00 7.07 -14.96
CA GLY A 89 -22.64 8.38 -15.00
C GLY A 89 -22.43 9.23 -13.73
N SER A 90 -23.55 9.74 -13.20
CA SER A 90 -23.60 10.62 -12.01
C SER A 90 -23.18 9.93 -10.72
N ALA A 91 -23.24 8.60 -10.66
CA ALA A 91 -22.95 7.86 -9.45
C ALA A 91 -21.45 7.65 -9.21
N LYS A 92 -20.57 8.10 -10.12
CA LYS A 92 -19.10 7.93 -10.04
C LYS A 92 -18.47 8.33 -8.70
N TYR A 93 -19.09 9.26 -7.95
CA TYR A 93 -18.63 9.61 -6.61
C TYR A 93 -18.64 8.42 -5.62
N LEU A 94 -19.45 7.37 -5.85
CA LEU A 94 -19.43 6.14 -5.06
C LEU A 94 -18.08 5.40 -5.10
N ASN A 95 -17.30 5.60 -6.16
CA ASN A 95 -15.97 5.01 -6.31
C ASN A 95 -14.85 5.92 -5.78
N GLN A 96 -15.16 7.16 -5.39
CA GLN A 96 -14.19 8.12 -4.87
C GLN A 96 -13.96 7.88 -3.38
N THR A 97 -13.16 6.87 -3.04
CA THR A 97 -12.74 6.57 -1.66
C THR A 97 -11.40 7.20 -1.34
N LYS A 98 -11.23 7.73 -0.12
CA LYS A 98 -9.96 8.24 0.38
C LYS A 98 -8.89 7.16 0.37
N THR A 99 -7.77 7.48 -0.26
CA THR A 99 -6.59 6.64 -0.34
C THR A 99 -5.59 6.89 0.77
N ASP A 100 -5.69 8.01 1.48
CA ASP A 100 -4.78 8.47 2.53
C ASP A 100 -5.55 9.35 3.54
N SER A 101 -4.96 9.61 4.71
CA SER A 101 -5.56 10.39 5.81
C SER A 101 -5.25 11.89 5.74
N ARG A 102 -4.35 12.31 4.85
CA ARG A 102 -3.96 13.72 4.67
C ARG A 102 -4.85 14.45 3.65
N THR A 103 -5.62 13.70 2.87
CA THR A 103 -6.58 14.24 1.92
C THR A 103 -7.92 14.53 2.59
N VAL A 104 -8.28 15.81 2.60
CA VAL A 104 -9.67 16.22 2.81
C VAL A 104 -10.45 15.84 1.57
N ARG A 105 -11.55 15.12 1.77
CA ARG A 105 -12.57 14.92 0.75
C ARG A 105 -13.93 14.99 1.40
N VAL A 106 -14.75 15.91 0.94
CA VAL A 106 -16.15 16.08 1.37
C VAL A 106 -17.00 16.24 0.12
N THR A 107 -18.09 15.51 0.01
CA THR A 107 -19.00 15.56 -1.14
C THR A 107 -20.36 16.10 -0.71
N HIS A 108 -20.80 17.19 -1.33
CA HIS A 108 -22.16 17.72 -1.18
C HIS A 108 -23.03 17.20 -2.33
N ILE A 109 -24.10 16.48 -2.00
CA ILE A 109 -24.94 15.78 -2.96
C ILE A 109 -26.34 16.39 -2.90
N LEU A 110 -26.79 16.93 -4.03
CA LEU A 110 -28.17 17.28 -4.29
C LEU A 110 -28.88 16.04 -4.85
N HIS A 111 -29.87 15.54 -4.12
CA HIS A 111 -30.76 14.46 -4.54
C HIS A 111 -32.15 15.02 -4.77
N MET A 112 -32.59 15.05 -6.03
CA MET A 112 -33.88 15.61 -6.43
C MET A 112 -34.71 14.57 -7.17
N LYS A 113 -35.91 14.26 -6.67
CA LYS A 113 -36.95 13.47 -7.36
C LYS A 113 -37.94 14.43 -8.00
N THR A 114 -38.56 14.00 -9.11
CA THR A 114 -39.52 14.82 -9.87
C THR A 114 -40.82 14.08 -10.12
N LYS A 115 -40.75 12.94 -10.82
CA LYS A 115 -41.91 12.16 -11.27
C LYS A 115 -41.67 10.68 -11.02
N LYS A 116 -42.74 9.95 -10.73
CA LYS A 116 -42.74 8.49 -10.64
C LYS A 116 -43.64 7.92 -11.74
N GLN A 117 -43.09 7.03 -12.56
CA GLN A 117 -43.86 6.23 -13.50
C GLN A 117 -44.13 4.86 -12.89
N HIS A 118 -45.34 4.33 -13.08
CA HIS A 118 -45.73 3.04 -12.54
C HIS A 118 -46.74 2.30 -13.42
N LEU A 119 -46.48 1.02 -13.65
CA LEU A 119 -47.32 0.11 -14.43
C LEU A 119 -48.57 -0.32 -13.62
N HIS A 120 -49.74 -0.25 -14.24
CA HIS A 120 -50.96 -0.81 -13.68
C HIS A 120 -51.04 -2.33 -13.94
N ILE A 121 -50.41 -3.11 -13.07
CA ILE A 121 -50.32 -4.57 -13.20
C ILE A 121 -51.70 -5.25 -13.14
N SER A 122 -52.70 -4.61 -12.52
CA SER A 122 -54.06 -5.13 -12.38
C SER A 122 -54.92 -5.06 -13.66
N MET A 123 -54.40 -4.52 -14.77
CA MET A 123 -55.15 -4.45 -16.04
C MET A 123 -55.33 -5.85 -16.63
N THR A 124 -56.57 -6.22 -16.93
CA THR A 124 -56.93 -7.58 -17.40
C THR A 124 -56.29 -7.94 -18.73
N ASP A 125 -56.16 -6.97 -19.64
CA ASP A 125 -55.71 -7.22 -21.01
C ASP A 125 -54.19 -7.10 -21.17
N LEU A 126 -53.48 -6.76 -20.09
CA LEU A 126 -52.02 -6.66 -20.05
C LEU A 126 -51.35 -7.99 -20.46
N CYS A 127 -52.03 -9.12 -20.21
CA CYS A 127 -51.58 -10.45 -20.60
C CYS A 127 -51.30 -10.61 -22.10
N ASN A 128 -52.00 -9.85 -22.95
CA ASN A 128 -51.86 -9.92 -24.41
C ASN A 128 -50.54 -9.34 -24.92
N TYR A 129 -49.82 -8.61 -24.07
CA TYR A 129 -48.58 -7.92 -24.41
C TYR A 129 -47.33 -8.68 -23.96
N PHE A 130 -47.47 -9.80 -23.26
CA PHE A 130 -46.31 -10.51 -22.74
C PHE A 130 -45.62 -11.40 -23.77
N SER A 131 -44.30 -11.48 -23.62
CA SER A 131 -43.51 -12.55 -24.20
C SER A 131 -43.43 -13.73 -23.22
N SER A 132 -43.92 -14.91 -23.63
CA SER A 132 -43.74 -16.16 -22.89
C SER A 132 -42.26 -16.45 -22.63
N ASP A 133 -41.41 -16.17 -23.62
CA ASP A 133 -39.97 -16.39 -23.55
C ASP A 133 -39.31 -15.45 -22.53
N ALA A 134 -39.87 -14.27 -22.30
CA ALA A 134 -39.41 -13.35 -21.26
C ALA A 134 -39.79 -13.83 -19.86
N LEU A 135 -41.03 -14.32 -19.69
CA LEU A 135 -41.49 -14.91 -18.43
C LEU A 135 -40.75 -16.20 -18.07
N ASP A 136 -40.27 -16.96 -19.06
CA ASP A 136 -39.46 -18.16 -18.90
C ASP A 136 -37.96 -17.90 -19.14
N ASN A 137 -37.48 -16.65 -19.01
CA ASN A 137 -36.05 -16.39 -19.09
C ASN A 137 -35.34 -16.92 -17.81
N PRO A 138 -34.39 -17.89 -17.90
CA PRO A 138 -33.69 -18.44 -16.74
C PRO A 138 -32.75 -17.43 -16.06
N ASN A 139 -32.33 -16.41 -16.80
CA ASN A 139 -31.43 -15.36 -16.32
C ASN A 139 -32.17 -14.12 -15.84
N ALA A 140 -33.51 -14.13 -15.74
CA ALA A 140 -34.26 -13.03 -15.14
C ALA A 140 -35.05 -13.53 -13.94
N THR A 141 -35.19 -12.69 -12.92
CA THR A 141 -35.99 -12.98 -11.72
C THR A 141 -37.10 -11.96 -11.50
N HIS A 142 -36.87 -10.72 -11.92
CA HIS A 142 -37.78 -9.60 -11.76
C HIS A 142 -37.93 -8.83 -13.08
N CYS A 143 -38.95 -7.97 -13.16
CA CYS A 143 -39.10 -6.97 -14.21
C CYS A 143 -39.34 -5.58 -13.61
N VAL A 144 -38.93 -4.53 -14.32
CA VAL A 144 -39.21 -3.15 -13.91
C VAL A 144 -40.70 -2.86 -14.07
N ILE A 145 -41.36 -2.45 -13.00
CA ILE A 145 -42.76 -2.00 -13.02
C ILE A 145 -42.90 -0.52 -12.70
N GLY A 146 -41.89 0.10 -12.10
CA GLY A 146 -41.90 1.51 -11.77
C GLY A 146 -40.52 2.12 -11.90
N ILE A 147 -40.49 3.41 -12.24
CA ILE A 147 -39.27 4.19 -12.41
C ILE A 147 -39.47 5.52 -11.69
N THR A 148 -38.61 5.80 -10.72
CA THR A 148 -38.52 7.12 -10.09
C THR A 148 -37.51 7.95 -10.87
N TRP A 149 -37.94 9.15 -11.28
CA TRP A 149 -37.14 10.08 -12.06
C TRP A 149 -36.70 11.28 -11.24
N GLY A 150 -35.62 11.93 -11.69
CA GLY A 150 -35.07 13.12 -11.06
C GLY A 150 -33.62 13.38 -11.47
N ALA A 151 -32.78 13.89 -10.57
CA ALA A 151 -31.35 14.04 -10.82
C ALA A 151 -30.55 13.95 -9.52
N ASN A 152 -29.37 13.34 -9.63
CA ASN A 152 -28.32 13.42 -8.62
C ASN A 152 -27.20 14.33 -9.14
N VAL A 153 -26.79 15.28 -8.32
CA VAL A 153 -25.62 16.13 -8.58
C VAL A 153 -24.75 16.14 -7.34
N ALA A 154 -23.52 15.67 -7.48
CA ALA A 154 -22.53 15.62 -6.41
C ALA A 154 -21.36 16.55 -6.73
N ALA A 155 -21.05 17.44 -5.79
CA ALA A 155 -19.89 18.30 -5.79
C ALA A 155 -18.89 17.77 -4.75
N THR A 156 -17.74 17.28 -5.20
CA THR A 156 -16.67 16.76 -4.35
C THR A 156 -15.60 17.83 -4.19
N PHE A 157 -15.36 18.23 -2.95
CA PHE A 157 -14.31 19.15 -2.52
C PHE A 157 -13.11 18.33 -2.04
N GLU A 158 -11.93 18.58 -2.60
CA GLU A 158 -10.74 17.78 -2.33
C GLU A 158 -9.46 18.62 -2.22
N GLU A 159 -8.66 18.37 -1.19
CA GLU A 159 -7.35 19.00 -1.01
C GLU A 159 -6.44 18.11 -0.15
N ASN A 160 -5.14 18.13 -0.45
CA ASN A 160 -4.14 17.38 0.31
C ASN A 160 -3.39 18.32 1.26
N PHE A 161 -3.26 17.90 2.51
CA PHE A 161 -2.60 18.68 3.56
C PHE A 161 -1.26 18.07 3.98
N ALA A 162 -0.42 18.87 4.61
CA ALA A 162 0.86 18.39 5.14
C ALA A 162 0.68 17.32 6.23
N THR A 163 -0.38 17.42 7.04
CA THR A 163 -0.66 16.50 8.16
C THR A 163 -2.12 16.04 8.16
N SER A 164 -2.35 14.83 8.68
CA SER A 164 -3.69 14.27 8.85
C SER A 164 -4.55 15.04 9.86
N GLN A 165 -3.93 15.63 10.88
CA GLN A 165 -4.64 16.48 11.85
C GLN A 165 -5.19 17.76 11.20
N ALA A 166 -4.39 18.43 10.36
CA ALA A 166 -4.84 19.61 9.61
C ALA A 166 -5.98 19.23 8.65
N ALA A 167 -5.85 18.09 7.96
CA ALA A 167 -6.91 17.57 7.11
C ALA A 167 -8.21 17.34 7.90
N GLN A 168 -8.13 16.67 9.06
CA GLN A 168 -9.30 16.39 9.88
C GLN A 168 -10.00 17.66 10.37
N GLU A 169 -9.25 18.69 10.79
CA GLU A 169 -9.80 19.98 11.20
C GLU A 169 -10.54 20.67 10.04
N ILE A 170 -9.91 20.75 8.87
CA ILE A 170 -10.52 21.38 7.69
C ILE A 170 -11.75 20.60 7.22
N GLN A 171 -11.69 19.26 7.22
CA GLN A 171 -12.84 18.41 6.91
C GLN A 171 -14.01 18.63 7.86
N GLY A 172 -13.75 18.70 9.17
CA GLY A 172 -14.78 18.99 10.17
C GLY A 172 -15.42 20.37 9.97
N ASN A 173 -14.59 21.38 9.70
CA ASN A 173 -15.08 22.74 9.42
C ASN A 173 -15.89 22.82 8.12
N LEU A 174 -15.42 22.18 7.06
CA LEU A 174 -16.09 22.18 5.75
C LEU A 174 -17.42 21.41 5.81
N SER A 175 -17.43 20.24 6.43
CA SER A 175 -18.67 19.45 6.60
C SER A 175 -19.71 20.19 7.43
N ALA A 176 -19.30 20.81 8.54
CA ALA A 176 -20.17 21.65 9.35
C ALA A 176 -20.71 22.84 8.55
N TYR A 177 -19.87 23.47 7.73
CA TYR A 177 -20.27 24.57 6.85
C TYR A 177 -21.31 24.14 5.81
N LEU A 178 -21.09 23.02 5.11
CA LEU A 178 -22.01 22.49 4.09
C LEU A 178 -23.31 21.91 4.69
N LYS A 179 -23.28 21.46 5.95
CA LYS A 179 -24.45 20.96 6.70
C LYS A 179 -25.32 22.08 7.27
N LYS A 180 -24.85 23.33 7.32
CA LYS A 180 -25.69 24.48 7.71
C LYS A 180 -26.93 24.49 6.81
N PRO A 181 -28.10 24.91 7.33
CA PRO A 181 -29.38 24.71 6.66
C PRO A 181 -29.29 25.25 5.24
N THR A 182 -29.22 24.32 4.29
CA THR A 182 -29.35 24.51 2.85
C THR A 182 -30.73 25.06 2.45
N MET A 183 -31.53 25.49 3.44
CA MET A 183 -32.84 26.14 3.31
C MET A 183 -32.77 27.49 2.59
N ASP A 184 -31.64 28.19 2.59
CA ASP A 184 -31.47 29.47 1.87
C ASP A 184 -31.06 29.29 0.39
N ILE A 185 -30.95 28.05 -0.10
CA ILE A 185 -30.77 27.79 -1.53
C ILE A 185 -32.11 27.97 -2.28
N SER A 186 -33.24 27.85 -1.59
CA SER A 186 -34.59 28.05 -2.15
C SER A 186 -35.12 29.49 -2.12
N GLY A 187 -34.37 30.47 -1.60
CA GLY A 187 -34.79 31.87 -1.51
C GLY A 187 -33.69 32.86 -1.86
N ASP A 188 -34.06 34.08 -2.29
CA ASP A 188 -33.18 35.20 -2.65
C ASP A 188 -32.39 35.81 -1.47
N ALA A 189 -32.18 35.06 -0.38
CA ALA A 189 -31.37 35.53 0.74
C ALA A 189 -29.88 35.44 0.37
N GLU A 190 -29.22 36.59 0.29
CA GLU A 190 -27.76 36.66 0.19
C GLU A 190 -27.14 35.94 1.40
N LEU A 191 -26.38 34.89 1.13
CA LEU A 191 -25.64 34.11 2.11
C LEU A 191 -24.49 34.97 2.65
N ASN A 192 -24.76 35.76 3.68
CA ASN A 192 -23.75 36.61 4.31
C ASN A 192 -22.92 35.77 5.31
N TYR A 193 -21.97 34.99 4.79
CA TYR A 193 -21.02 34.21 5.59
C TYR A 193 -19.76 35.03 5.88
N ASP A 194 -19.29 34.98 7.13
CA ASP A 194 -18.11 35.71 7.63
C ASP A 194 -16.86 35.43 6.76
N ASP A 195 -16.27 36.46 6.17
CA ASP A 195 -15.13 36.42 5.22
C ASP A 195 -13.93 35.61 5.74
N LYS A 196 -13.76 35.58 7.07
CA LYS A 196 -12.74 34.79 7.75
C LYS A 196 -12.91 33.28 7.53
N THR A 197 -14.14 32.80 7.46
CA THR A 197 -14.45 31.37 7.26
C THR A 197 -14.25 30.95 5.81
N ASN A 198 -14.66 31.80 4.86
CA ASN A 198 -14.49 31.56 3.42
C ASN A 198 -13.02 31.55 3.00
N SER A 199 -12.16 32.33 3.68
CA SER A 199 -10.72 32.33 3.40
C SER A 199 -10.05 30.97 3.61
N LYS A 200 -10.58 30.11 4.51
CA LYS A 200 -10.01 28.80 4.86
C LYS A 200 -10.24 27.72 3.79
N PHE A 201 -11.10 27.97 2.81
CA PHE A 201 -11.53 26.96 1.83
C PHE A 201 -11.18 27.33 0.38
N ARG A 202 -10.40 28.40 0.17
CA ARG A 202 -10.11 28.94 -1.18
C ARG A 202 -9.22 28.03 -2.05
N SER A 203 -8.52 27.08 -1.47
CA SER A 203 -7.60 26.17 -2.15
C SER A 203 -8.18 24.80 -2.48
N LEU A 204 -9.46 24.54 -2.15
CA LEU A 204 -10.12 23.26 -2.41
C LEU A 204 -10.32 23.04 -3.92
N ASN A 205 -9.88 21.88 -4.41
CA ASN A 205 -10.25 21.46 -5.76
C ASN A 205 -11.69 20.98 -5.75
N ILE A 206 -12.51 21.50 -6.67
CA ILE A 206 -13.92 21.16 -6.79
C ILE A 206 -14.11 20.34 -8.05
N SER A 207 -14.70 19.16 -7.90
CA SER A 207 -15.09 18.29 -9.01
C SER A 207 -16.57 17.97 -8.92
N PHE A 208 -17.21 17.80 -10.08
CA PHE A 208 -18.63 17.46 -10.15
C PHE A 208 -18.85 16.12 -10.83
N SER A 209 -19.75 15.34 -10.27
CA SER A 209 -20.35 14.17 -10.91
C SER A 209 -21.85 14.31 -10.81
N GLY A 210 -22.55 14.34 -11.95
CA GLY A 210 -23.98 14.55 -11.94
C GLY A 210 -24.64 14.23 -13.26
N ASP A 211 -25.96 14.11 -13.19
CA ASP A 211 -26.86 13.73 -14.29
C ASP A 211 -27.18 14.89 -15.25
N ILE A 212 -26.55 16.05 -15.04
CA ILE A 212 -26.85 17.32 -15.70
C ILE A 212 -25.54 17.88 -16.27
N LYS A 213 -25.62 18.48 -17.45
CA LYS A 213 -24.49 19.19 -18.05
C LYS A 213 -24.27 20.50 -17.32
N ILE A 214 -23.12 20.60 -16.66
CA ILE A 214 -22.67 21.83 -16.02
C ILE A 214 -21.91 22.66 -17.06
N LYS A 215 -22.28 23.92 -17.24
CA LYS A 215 -21.70 24.81 -18.25
C LYS A 215 -20.35 25.38 -17.81
N ASP A 216 -20.27 25.78 -16.55
CA ASP A 216 -19.10 26.45 -15.98
C ASP A 216 -18.46 25.58 -14.91
N VAL A 217 -17.13 25.46 -14.94
CA VAL A 217 -16.39 24.71 -13.92
C VAL A 217 -16.37 25.56 -12.64
N PRO A 218 -16.92 25.06 -11.52
CA PRO A 218 -16.97 25.83 -10.28
C PRO A 218 -15.59 25.90 -9.63
N HIS A 219 -15.29 27.06 -9.04
CA HIS A 219 -14.01 27.31 -8.36
C HIS A 219 -14.19 27.64 -6.88
N THR A 220 -15.42 27.95 -6.44
CA THR A 220 -15.75 28.28 -5.06
C THR A 220 -16.95 27.47 -4.57
N ILE A 221 -17.12 27.41 -3.24
CA ILE A 221 -18.31 26.79 -2.63
C ILE A 221 -19.59 27.55 -3.07
N GLU A 222 -19.51 28.86 -3.25
CA GLU A 222 -20.62 29.68 -3.74
C GLU A 222 -21.04 29.29 -5.17
N ASP A 223 -20.08 29.00 -6.05
CA ASP A 223 -20.37 28.51 -7.40
C ASP A 223 -21.15 27.18 -7.34
N VAL A 224 -20.80 26.31 -6.39
CA VAL A 224 -21.52 25.04 -6.17
C VAL A 224 -22.97 25.29 -5.78
N PHE A 225 -23.22 26.21 -4.83
CA PHE A 225 -24.59 26.56 -4.45
C PHE A 225 -25.37 27.18 -5.61
N ASN A 226 -24.74 28.06 -6.40
CA ASN A 226 -25.37 28.63 -7.60
C ASN A 226 -25.70 27.56 -8.64
N ILE A 227 -24.82 26.60 -8.88
CA ILE A 227 -25.11 25.45 -9.75
C ILE A 227 -26.30 24.67 -9.19
N PHE A 228 -26.33 24.35 -7.90
CA PHE A 228 -27.45 23.64 -7.28
C PHE A 228 -28.78 24.38 -7.44
N ARG A 229 -28.80 25.72 -7.39
CA ARG A 229 -30.01 26.53 -7.68
C ARG A 229 -30.51 26.36 -9.12
N THR A 230 -29.61 26.14 -10.08
CA THR A 230 -29.98 25.95 -11.49
C THR A 230 -30.49 24.55 -11.81
N VAL A 231 -30.19 23.55 -10.97
CA VAL A 231 -30.51 22.14 -11.22
C VAL A 231 -32.00 21.89 -11.50
N PRO A 232 -32.97 22.40 -10.71
CA PRO A 232 -34.40 22.23 -11.02
C PRO A 232 -34.76 22.65 -12.44
N SER A 233 -34.31 23.83 -12.88
CA SER A 233 -34.58 24.36 -14.22
C SER A 233 -33.90 23.55 -15.32
N GLU A 234 -32.71 23.01 -15.09
CA GLU A 234 -32.04 22.14 -16.06
C GLU A 234 -32.72 20.77 -16.15
N VAL A 235 -33.27 20.23 -15.06
CA VAL A 235 -34.03 18.97 -15.07
C VAL A 235 -35.38 19.11 -15.78
N GLU A 236 -36.04 20.27 -15.67
CA GLU A 236 -37.27 20.55 -16.42
C GLU A 236 -37.08 20.41 -17.95
N LYS A 237 -35.87 20.66 -18.45
CA LYS A 237 -35.53 20.55 -19.88
C LYS A 237 -35.27 19.11 -20.32
N LEU A 238 -35.13 18.16 -19.38
CA LEU A 238 -34.76 16.77 -19.65
C LEU A 238 -35.98 15.84 -19.55
N ASN A 239 -36.17 15.01 -20.58
CA ASN A 239 -37.21 13.96 -20.61
C ASN A 239 -38.61 14.48 -20.21
N ASP A 240 -39.06 15.59 -20.80
CA ASP A 240 -40.34 16.24 -20.51
C ASP A 240 -40.52 16.58 -19.02
N GLY A 241 -39.45 17.10 -18.42
CA GLY A 241 -39.35 17.47 -17.01
C GLY A 241 -39.32 16.29 -16.04
N LYS A 242 -39.03 15.07 -16.52
CA LYS A 242 -38.75 13.92 -15.65
C LYS A 242 -37.32 13.94 -15.14
N GLY A 243 -36.34 14.35 -15.93
CA GLY A 243 -34.92 14.16 -15.59
C GLY A 243 -34.41 12.75 -15.90
N GLN A 244 -33.40 12.28 -15.17
CA GLN A 244 -32.79 10.95 -15.28
C GLN A 244 -33.44 9.93 -14.35
N GLN A 245 -33.15 8.64 -14.57
CA GLN A 245 -33.66 7.54 -13.76
C GLN A 245 -32.85 7.40 -12.48
N LEU A 246 -33.53 7.39 -11.34
CA LEU A 246 -32.90 7.31 -10.02
C LEU A 246 -33.10 5.94 -9.37
N GLU A 247 -34.30 5.38 -9.49
CA GLU A 247 -34.68 4.12 -8.84
C GLU A 247 -35.58 3.29 -9.75
N PHE A 248 -35.41 1.97 -9.68
CA PHE A 248 -36.24 0.98 -10.32
C PHE A 248 -37.05 0.22 -9.27
N GLU A 249 -38.35 0.16 -9.46
CA GLU A 249 -39.25 -0.72 -8.72
C GLU A 249 -39.38 -2.04 -9.50
N LEU A 250 -38.88 -3.11 -8.91
CA LEU A 250 -38.70 -4.42 -9.52
C LEU A 250 -39.72 -5.40 -8.94
N TYR A 251 -40.51 -6.00 -9.82
CA TYR A 251 -41.57 -6.94 -9.44
C TYR A 251 -41.19 -8.38 -9.81
N PRO A 252 -41.42 -9.37 -8.92
CA PRO A 252 -41.04 -10.75 -9.19
C PRO A 252 -41.78 -11.32 -10.41
N LEU A 253 -41.05 -11.94 -11.36
CA LEU A 253 -41.64 -12.59 -12.53
C LEU A 253 -42.57 -13.75 -12.14
N LYS A 254 -42.28 -14.40 -11.01
CA LYS A 254 -43.16 -15.44 -10.44
C LYS A 254 -44.56 -14.90 -10.14
N ARG A 255 -44.66 -13.73 -9.51
CA ARG A 255 -45.94 -13.09 -9.21
C ARG A 255 -46.63 -12.58 -10.45
N MET A 256 -45.87 -12.07 -11.43
CA MET A 256 -46.46 -11.75 -12.75
C MET A 256 -47.12 -12.99 -13.34
N ALA A 257 -46.42 -14.12 -13.42
CA ALA A 257 -46.97 -15.35 -13.97
C ALA A 257 -48.23 -15.83 -13.23
N GLU A 258 -48.26 -15.72 -11.89
CA GLU A 258 -49.43 -16.03 -11.06
C GLU A 258 -50.65 -15.16 -11.41
N ILE A 259 -50.47 -13.84 -11.55
CA ILE A 259 -51.55 -12.90 -11.90
C ILE A 259 -52.19 -13.28 -13.24
N PHE A 260 -51.38 -13.72 -14.20
CA PHE A 260 -51.85 -14.06 -15.55
C PHE A 260 -52.17 -15.54 -15.73
N LYS A 261 -52.14 -16.33 -14.64
CA LYS A 261 -52.36 -17.79 -14.66
C LYS A 261 -51.45 -18.51 -15.65
N TYR A 262 -50.25 -17.96 -15.89
CA TYR A 262 -49.23 -18.57 -16.73
C TYR A 262 -48.43 -19.58 -15.91
N LYS A 263 -48.27 -20.79 -16.45
CA LYS A 263 -47.45 -21.83 -15.81
C LYS A 263 -46.01 -21.67 -16.25
N LEU A 264 -45.16 -21.19 -15.35
CA LEU A 264 -43.72 -21.11 -15.58
C LEU A 264 -43.13 -22.48 -15.88
N SER A 265 -42.24 -22.52 -16.87
CA SER A 265 -41.48 -23.70 -17.27
C SER A 265 -40.24 -23.92 -16.40
N ILE A 266 -39.83 -22.88 -15.65
CA ILE A 266 -38.58 -22.85 -14.89
C ILE A 266 -38.84 -22.38 -13.45
N GLU A 267 -38.28 -23.10 -12.49
CA GLU A 267 -38.25 -22.69 -11.09
C GLU A 267 -37.04 -21.79 -10.83
N ARG A 268 -37.26 -20.66 -10.16
CA ARG A 268 -36.21 -19.69 -9.82
C ARG A 268 -35.98 -19.70 -8.33
N ILE A 269 -34.78 -20.09 -7.93
CA ILE A 269 -34.35 -19.95 -6.55
C ILE A 269 -33.72 -18.57 -6.40
N ILE A 270 -34.25 -17.82 -5.44
CA ILE A 270 -33.69 -16.54 -4.99
C ILE A 270 -33.46 -16.68 -3.50
N LYS A 271 -32.20 -16.92 -3.14
CA LYS A 271 -31.73 -16.81 -1.76
C LYS A 271 -31.02 -15.47 -1.61
N ASP A 272 -31.00 -14.96 -0.40
CA ASP A 272 -30.12 -13.86 -0.04
C ASP A 272 -29.22 -14.32 1.10
N VAL A 273 -28.12 -13.61 1.30
CA VAL A 273 -27.17 -13.90 2.35
C VAL A 273 -27.70 -13.37 3.69
N SER A 274 -27.46 -14.09 4.79
CA SER A 274 -27.87 -13.62 6.11
C SER A 274 -27.26 -12.26 6.48
N MET A 275 -28.01 -11.44 7.23
CA MET A 275 -27.54 -10.12 7.68
C MET A 275 -26.21 -10.16 8.44
N HIS A 276 -25.95 -11.24 9.18
CA HIS A 276 -24.69 -11.43 9.89
C HIS A 276 -23.49 -11.46 8.93
N ILE A 277 -23.59 -12.19 7.83
CA ILE A 277 -22.54 -12.27 6.82
C ILE A 277 -22.42 -10.94 6.06
N LEU A 278 -23.54 -10.26 5.76
CA LEU A 278 -23.49 -8.93 5.12
C LEU A 278 -22.67 -7.94 5.96
N TYR A 279 -22.90 -7.87 7.27
CA TYR A 279 -22.11 -7.01 8.16
C TYR A 279 -20.63 -7.41 8.23
N ARG A 280 -20.34 -8.71 8.21
CA ARG A 280 -18.95 -9.21 8.21
C ARG A 280 -18.24 -8.86 6.90
N LEU A 281 -18.92 -8.92 5.76
CA LEU A 281 -18.40 -8.49 4.46
C LEU A 281 -18.09 -6.98 4.47
N GLU A 282 -19.00 -6.16 4.98
CA GLU A 282 -18.77 -4.72 5.12
C GLU A 282 -17.50 -4.43 5.94
N ASP A 283 -17.30 -5.15 7.06
CA ASP A 283 -16.11 -4.99 7.91
C ASP A 283 -14.82 -5.40 7.20
N VAL A 284 -14.81 -6.54 6.51
CA VAL A 284 -13.64 -7.02 5.74
C VAL A 284 -13.18 -5.98 4.72
N PHE A 285 -14.10 -5.44 3.92
CA PHE A 285 -13.76 -4.42 2.93
C PHE A 285 -13.26 -3.12 3.59
N GLU A 286 -13.89 -2.71 4.68
CA GLU A 286 -13.47 -1.52 5.42
C GLU A 286 -12.07 -1.69 6.02
N GLN A 287 -11.73 -2.88 6.53
CA GLN A 287 -10.38 -3.19 7.01
C GLN A 287 -9.34 -3.12 5.89
N ILE A 288 -9.64 -3.66 4.70
CA ILE A 288 -8.74 -3.56 3.53
C ILE A 288 -8.52 -2.10 3.14
N ILE A 289 -9.58 -1.29 3.09
CA ILE A 289 -9.49 0.14 2.74
C ILE A 289 -8.64 0.89 3.77
N LYS A 290 -8.90 0.71 5.06
CA LYS A 290 -8.12 1.33 6.14
C LYS A 290 -6.65 0.91 6.11
N GLY A 291 -6.37 -0.38 5.92
CA GLY A 291 -5.01 -0.89 5.78
C GLY A 291 -4.25 -0.26 4.61
N LYS A 292 -4.92 -0.04 3.47
CA LYS A 292 -4.33 0.69 2.33
C LYS A 292 -4.05 2.15 2.66
N ARG A 293 -4.96 2.84 3.37
CA ARG A 293 -4.73 4.21 3.81
C ARG A 293 -3.48 4.33 4.66
N MET A 294 -3.29 3.42 5.64
CA MET A 294 -2.10 3.42 6.50
C MET A 294 -0.79 3.24 5.71
N ILE A 295 -0.76 2.31 4.74
CA ILE A 295 0.42 2.12 3.88
C ILE A 295 0.67 3.34 3.00
N ASN A 296 -0.38 3.93 2.44
CA ASN A 296 -0.26 5.12 1.61
C ASN A 296 0.26 6.30 2.43
N ASP A 297 -0.29 6.55 3.62
CA ASP A 297 0.16 7.58 4.56
C ASP A 297 1.65 7.44 4.87
N PHE A 298 2.10 6.21 5.13
CA PHE A 298 3.52 5.92 5.33
C PHE A 298 4.34 6.32 4.10
N LEU A 299 3.98 5.80 2.91
CA LEU A 299 4.70 6.09 1.66
C LEU A 299 4.75 7.57 1.34
N ASP A 300 3.68 8.28 1.67
CA ASP A 300 3.52 9.71 1.48
C ASP A 300 4.42 10.55 2.39
N ASN A 301 4.68 10.09 3.61
CA ASN A 301 5.69 10.66 4.51
C ASN A 301 7.11 10.39 4.01
N VAL A 302 7.33 9.26 3.34
CA VAL A 302 8.64 8.86 2.80
C VAL A 302 8.95 9.55 1.48
N LYS A 303 7.93 9.87 0.68
CA LYS A 303 8.06 10.39 -0.69
C LYS A 303 9.00 11.60 -0.84
N PRO A 304 8.98 12.61 0.05
CA PRO A 304 9.95 13.71 0.00
C PRO A 304 11.39 13.20 0.08
N TRP A 305 11.63 12.13 0.83
CA TRP A 305 12.96 11.58 1.10
C TRP A 305 13.47 10.60 0.04
N LYS A 306 12.66 10.30 -0.99
CA LYS A 306 12.91 9.22 -1.95
C LYS A 306 14.26 9.30 -2.66
N ASP A 307 14.72 10.51 -2.99
CA ASP A 307 15.99 10.73 -3.69
C ASP A 307 17.21 10.65 -2.76
N TRP A 308 16.96 10.65 -1.45
CA TRP A 308 17.96 10.73 -0.40
C TRP A 308 18.09 9.43 0.40
N ILE A 309 17.10 8.55 0.36
CA ILE A 309 17.13 7.26 1.07
C ILE A 309 17.34 6.09 0.11
N PRO A 310 17.99 5.00 0.55
CA PRO A 310 18.11 3.78 -0.24
C PRO A 310 16.76 3.27 -0.75
N SER A 311 16.69 2.89 -2.03
CA SER A 311 15.44 2.40 -2.63
C SER A 311 14.89 1.15 -1.93
N ASN A 312 15.78 0.33 -1.36
CA ASN A 312 15.43 -0.89 -0.61
C ASN A 312 14.71 -0.62 0.74
N TRP A 313 14.63 0.62 1.21
CA TRP A 313 13.82 1.00 2.38
C TRP A 313 12.35 1.18 1.99
N ILE A 314 12.08 1.68 0.79
CA ILE A 314 10.71 1.93 0.29
C ILE A 314 10.16 0.71 -0.47
N GLU A 315 11.06 -0.12 -1.04
CA GLU A 315 10.69 -1.28 -1.85
C GLU A 315 9.79 -2.26 -1.10
N ILE A 316 10.11 -2.59 0.16
CA ILE A 316 9.32 -3.52 0.98
C ILE A 316 7.88 -2.99 1.21
N ILE A 317 7.73 -1.70 1.49
CA ILE A 317 6.40 -1.09 1.67
C ILE A 317 5.66 -0.97 0.34
N SER A 318 6.37 -0.68 -0.75
CA SER A 318 5.78 -0.60 -2.10
C SER A 318 5.27 -1.97 -2.57
N ILE A 319 6.02 -3.04 -2.30
CA ILE A 319 5.57 -4.43 -2.54
C ILE A 319 4.32 -4.71 -1.72
N LYS A 320 4.32 -4.35 -0.42
CA LYS A 320 3.13 -4.51 0.43
C LYS A 320 1.91 -3.75 -0.12
N GLN A 321 2.10 -2.53 -0.63
CA GLN A 321 1.03 -1.75 -1.27
C GLN A 321 0.46 -2.49 -2.49
N ALA A 322 1.31 -3.06 -3.35
CA ALA A 322 0.91 -3.86 -4.50
C ALA A 322 0.16 -5.13 -4.08
N ASP A 323 0.65 -5.84 -3.07
CA ASP A 323 0.03 -7.04 -2.51
C ASP A 323 -1.39 -6.75 -2.01
N LEU A 324 -1.60 -5.62 -1.31
CA LEU A 324 -2.94 -5.23 -0.84
C LEU A 324 -3.91 -4.97 -2.00
N LYS A 325 -3.41 -4.51 -3.15
CA LYS A 325 -4.24 -4.35 -4.35
C LYS A 325 -4.63 -5.70 -4.93
N ILE A 326 -3.70 -6.65 -5.00
CA ILE A 326 -3.95 -8.01 -5.48
C ILE A 326 -4.96 -8.72 -4.56
N ILE A 327 -4.75 -8.66 -3.24
CA ILE A 327 -5.65 -9.30 -2.27
C ILE A 327 -7.07 -8.74 -2.36
N GLN A 328 -7.24 -7.42 -2.52
CA GLN A 328 -8.56 -6.84 -2.73
C GLN A 328 -9.23 -7.41 -3.98
N LEU A 329 -8.54 -7.41 -5.12
CA LEU A 329 -9.12 -7.86 -6.40
C LEU A 329 -9.48 -9.34 -6.36
N ASP A 330 -8.64 -10.18 -5.76
CA ASP A 330 -8.90 -11.61 -5.60
C ASP A 330 -10.09 -11.85 -4.66
N THR A 331 -10.14 -11.14 -3.54
CA THR A 331 -11.28 -11.20 -2.59
C THR A 331 -12.57 -10.78 -3.28
N GLN A 332 -12.58 -9.67 -4.03
CA GLN A 332 -13.74 -9.21 -4.79
C GLN A 332 -14.22 -10.28 -5.78
N ARG A 333 -13.30 -10.89 -6.53
CA ARG A 333 -13.63 -11.92 -7.52
C ARG A 333 -14.22 -13.18 -6.88
N GLN A 334 -13.62 -13.66 -5.78
CA GLN A 334 -14.12 -14.83 -5.06
C GLN A 334 -15.50 -14.56 -4.46
N LEU A 335 -15.68 -13.38 -3.83
CA LEU A 335 -16.95 -12.96 -3.26
C LEU A 335 -18.05 -12.81 -4.33
N ALA A 336 -17.76 -12.18 -5.46
CA ALA A 336 -18.69 -12.04 -6.58
C ALA A 336 -19.21 -13.40 -7.05
N THR A 337 -18.28 -14.34 -7.27
CA THR A 337 -18.60 -15.70 -7.74
C THR A 337 -19.47 -16.44 -6.71
N LEU A 338 -19.07 -16.39 -5.44
CA LEU A 338 -19.75 -17.14 -4.38
C LEU A 338 -21.11 -16.55 -4.04
N LEU A 339 -21.24 -15.22 -4.07
CA LEU A 339 -22.49 -14.50 -3.84
C LEU A 339 -23.53 -14.88 -4.89
N GLU A 340 -23.17 -14.93 -6.17
CA GLU A 340 -24.08 -15.36 -7.23
C GLU A 340 -24.52 -16.82 -7.05
N GLN A 341 -23.59 -17.73 -6.73
CA GLN A 341 -23.90 -19.14 -6.48
C GLN A 341 -24.84 -19.34 -5.29
N ILE A 342 -24.62 -18.61 -4.20
CA ILE A 342 -25.48 -18.65 -3.00
C ILE A 342 -26.87 -18.13 -3.35
N ARG A 343 -26.96 -16.99 -4.05
CA ARG A 343 -28.25 -16.39 -4.44
C ARG A 343 -29.04 -17.27 -5.40
N ARG A 344 -28.35 -18.05 -6.26
CA ARG A 344 -28.95 -19.11 -7.11
C ARG A 344 -29.31 -20.38 -6.34
N GLY A 345 -28.89 -20.50 -5.08
CA GLY A 345 -29.10 -21.68 -4.25
C GLY A 345 -28.25 -22.88 -4.62
N GLU A 346 -27.22 -22.69 -5.46
CA GLU A 346 -26.27 -23.73 -5.89
C GLU A 346 -25.30 -24.09 -4.76
N VAL A 347 -25.01 -23.13 -3.89
CA VAL A 347 -24.08 -23.24 -2.77
C VAL A 347 -24.71 -22.74 -1.48
N ASP A 348 -24.35 -23.36 -0.36
CA ASP A 348 -24.77 -22.96 0.98
C ASP A 348 -23.94 -21.77 1.50
N GLU A 349 -24.56 -20.90 2.29
CA GLU A 349 -23.90 -19.70 2.83
C GLU A 349 -22.70 -20.03 3.74
N LYS A 350 -22.58 -21.27 4.24
CA LYS A 350 -21.38 -21.75 4.97
C LYS A 350 -20.08 -21.56 4.20
N LYS A 351 -20.08 -21.72 2.87
CA LYS A 351 -18.85 -21.47 2.09
C LYS A 351 -18.42 -20.00 2.16
N MET A 352 -19.37 -19.07 2.29
CA MET A 352 -19.05 -17.65 2.49
C MET A 352 -18.44 -17.42 3.86
N ILE A 353 -18.94 -18.12 4.88
CA ILE A 353 -18.36 -18.09 6.24
C ILE A 353 -16.93 -18.63 6.22
N GLU A 354 -16.68 -19.76 5.54
CA GLU A 354 -15.33 -20.34 5.40
C GLU A 354 -14.35 -19.38 4.71
N LEU A 355 -14.80 -18.67 3.65
CA LEU A 355 -13.99 -17.65 2.97
C LEU A 355 -13.64 -16.50 3.92
N LEU A 356 -14.61 -16.01 4.69
CA LEU A 356 -14.41 -14.93 5.66
C LEU A 356 -13.53 -15.39 6.85
N ASP A 357 -13.70 -16.62 7.32
CA ASP A 357 -12.85 -17.20 8.37
C ASP A 357 -11.40 -17.34 7.89
N ASN A 358 -11.20 -17.78 6.65
CA ASN A 358 -9.88 -17.84 6.03
C ASN A 358 -9.25 -16.44 5.91
N PHE A 359 -10.05 -15.45 5.52
CA PHE A 359 -9.60 -14.06 5.48
C PHE A 359 -9.15 -13.58 6.87
N ASP A 360 -9.90 -13.90 7.92
CA ASP A 360 -9.57 -13.51 9.30
C ASP A 360 -8.35 -14.24 9.88
N GLN A 361 -8.15 -15.52 9.52
CA GLN A 361 -6.97 -16.30 9.95
C GLN A 361 -5.70 -15.87 9.22
N ASN A 362 -5.80 -15.61 7.92
CA ASN A 362 -4.68 -15.19 7.08
C ASN A 362 -4.58 -13.66 6.95
N ASN A 363 -5.14 -12.90 7.89
CA ASN A 363 -5.52 -11.49 7.75
C ASN A 363 -4.33 -10.51 7.61
N ARG A 364 -3.64 -10.60 6.46
CA ARG A 364 -2.50 -9.79 6.01
C ARG A 364 -2.88 -8.33 5.72
N CYS A 365 -4.17 -8.01 5.75
CA CYS A 365 -4.74 -6.72 5.34
C CYS A 365 -5.47 -5.99 6.47
N SER A 366 -5.68 -6.64 7.62
CA SER A 366 -6.26 -6.00 8.80
C SER A 366 -5.46 -4.80 9.22
N VAL A 367 -6.14 -3.83 9.81
CA VAL A 367 -5.52 -2.67 10.46
C VAL A 367 -4.41 -3.11 11.41
N ARG A 368 -4.66 -4.16 12.22
CA ARG A 368 -3.66 -4.70 13.15
C ARG A 368 -2.45 -5.31 12.45
N SER A 369 -2.64 -6.11 11.41
CA SER A 369 -1.53 -6.70 10.66
C SER A 369 -0.71 -5.63 9.92
N ILE A 370 -1.37 -4.62 9.36
CA ILE A 370 -0.68 -3.50 8.72
C ILE A 370 0.08 -2.67 9.76
N GLN A 371 -0.51 -2.41 10.91
CA GLN A 371 0.16 -1.73 12.00
C GLN A 371 1.40 -2.50 12.45
N GLN A 372 1.27 -3.80 12.71
CA GLN A 372 2.41 -4.65 13.07
C GLN A 372 3.48 -4.67 11.96
N PHE A 373 3.09 -4.74 10.70
CA PHE A 373 4.02 -4.66 9.58
C PHE A 373 4.77 -3.33 9.55
N LEU A 374 4.09 -2.21 9.79
CA LEU A 374 4.71 -0.90 9.87
C LEU A 374 5.61 -0.78 11.11
N GLU A 375 5.24 -1.37 12.25
CA GLU A 375 6.05 -1.44 13.48
C GLU A 375 7.31 -2.30 13.27
N GLU A 376 7.21 -3.44 12.58
CA GLU A 376 8.36 -4.28 12.18
C GLU A 376 9.31 -3.52 11.24
N ASN A 377 8.81 -2.50 10.54
CA ASN A 377 9.58 -1.59 9.69
C ASN A 377 9.76 -0.19 10.33
N SER A 378 9.52 -0.04 11.64
CA SER A 378 9.54 1.24 12.37
C SER A 378 10.89 1.94 12.32
N GLN A 379 11.99 1.20 12.14
CA GLN A 379 13.31 1.79 11.91
C GLN A 379 13.33 2.75 10.72
N ASN A 380 12.53 2.50 9.69
CA ASN A 380 12.40 3.43 8.57
C ASN A 380 11.63 4.69 8.98
N ASN A 381 10.56 4.57 9.78
CA ASN A 381 9.84 5.72 10.34
C ASN A 381 10.75 6.57 11.21
N ILE A 382 11.42 5.95 12.18
CA ILE A 382 12.35 6.61 13.09
C ILE A 382 13.40 7.40 12.32
N LYS A 383 13.99 6.81 11.28
CA LYS A 383 14.99 7.49 10.45
C LYS A 383 14.39 8.65 9.66
N ILE A 384 13.18 8.50 9.14
CA ILE A 384 12.48 9.57 8.42
C ILE A 384 12.09 10.71 9.36
N ASP A 385 11.64 10.40 10.58
CA ASP A 385 11.29 11.38 11.59
C ASP A 385 12.52 12.19 12.02
N SER A 386 13.66 11.53 12.25
CA SER A 386 14.93 12.22 12.52
C SER A 386 15.38 13.09 11.34
N LEU A 387 15.19 12.64 10.09
CA LEU A 387 15.49 13.45 8.91
C LEU A 387 14.57 14.69 8.82
N ASN A 388 13.29 14.55 9.17
CA ASN A 388 12.34 15.67 9.24
C ASN A 388 12.75 16.69 10.31
N GLU A 389 13.20 16.24 11.49
CA GLU A 389 13.72 17.12 12.55
C GLU A 389 14.98 17.88 12.10
N ILE A 390 15.95 17.18 11.48
CA ILE A 390 17.16 17.81 10.94
C ILE A 390 16.82 18.87 9.91
N ARG A 391 15.84 18.59 9.03
CA ARG A 391 15.37 19.53 8.02
C ARG A 391 14.78 20.79 8.66
N GLN A 392 13.92 20.65 9.67
CA GLN A 392 13.36 21.79 10.40
C GLN A 392 14.47 22.63 11.04
N CYS A 393 15.45 22.01 11.69
CA CYS A 393 16.59 22.71 12.29
C CYS A 393 17.44 23.48 11.28
N LEU A 394 17.56 22.99 10.05
CA LEU A 394 18.32 23.65 8.97
C LEU A 394 17.52 24.74 8.24
N GLU A 395 16.19 24.59 8.13
CA GLU A 395 15.29 25.59 7.54
C GLU A 395 15.03 26.77 8.50
N ASP A 396 15.00 26.54 9.82
CA ASP A 396 14.82 27.56 10.87
C ASP A 396 16.08 28.38 11.17
N GLY A 397 16.88 28.70 10.15
CA GLY A 397 18.18 29.41 10.23
C GLY A 397 18.18 30.83 10.80
N LYS A 398 17.60 31.05 11.99
CA LYS A 398 17.85 32.21 12.85
C LYS A 398 18.73 31.75 14.01
N GLU A 399 19.96 32.24 14.00
CA GLU A 399 21.03 31.93 14.96
C GLU A 399 20.64 32.12 16.44
N GLU A 400 19.58 32.88 16.74
CA GLU A 400 19.17 33.25 18.09
C GLU A 400 18.48 32.13 18.91
N ASN A 401 17.98 31.05 18.27
CA ASN A 401 17.32 29.94 18.99
C ASN A 401 18.22 28.71 19.22
N LYS A 402 19.50 28.75 18.81
CA LYS A 402 20.43 27.63 19.02
C LYS A 402 20.74 27.36 20.50
N GLN A 403 20.51 28.32 21.39
CA GLN A 403 20.75 28.18 22.83
C GLN A 403 19.51 27.80 23.65
N SER A 404 18.29 27.91 23.11
CA SER A 404 17.04 27.74 23.89
C SER A 404 16.43 26.33 23.84
N LYS A 405 17.00 25.41 23.04
CA LYS A 405 16.55 24.00 22.93
C LYS A 405 17.62 22.93 23.23
N GLY A 406 18.72 23.28 23.88
CA GLY A 406 19.74 22.30 24.30
C GLY A 406 20.37 21.48 23.16
N GLN A 407 20.30 21.98 21.93
CA GLN A 407 20.80 21.32 20.72
C GLN A 407 22.24 21.79 20.45
N ASP A 408 23.24 21.12 21.04
CA ASP A 408 24.63 21.22 20.57
C ASP A 408 24.80 20.50 19.23
N LEU A 409 24.12 21.00 18.20
CA LEU A 409 24.27 20.60 16.81
C LEU A 409 25.73 20.81 16.34
N ASN A 410 26.53 21.64 17.02
CA ASN A 410 27.94 21.81 16.67
C ASN A 410 28.77 20.52 16.84
N LEU A 411 28.37 19.58 17.71
CA LEU A 411 29.07 18.29 17.86
C LEU A 411 28.78 17.31 16.71
N LEU A 412 27.56 17.31 16.19
CA LEU A 412 27.14 16.46 15.05
C LEU A 412 27.49 17.08 13.69
N PHE A 413 27.68 18.40 13.63
CA PHE A 413 27.83 19.15 12.40
C PHE A 413 29.11 20.02 12.35
N PRO A 414 30.34 19.49 12.47
CA PRO A 414 31.51 20.36 12.36
C PRO A 414 31.70 20.94 10.95
N LYS A 415 31.11 20.34 9.89
CA LYS A 415 31.48 20.64 8.48
C LYS A 415 30.40 20.55 7.39
N THR A 416 29.17 20.11 7.65
CA THR A 416 28.19 19.91 6.57
C THR A 416 27.29 21.13 6.37
N THR A 417 27.32 21.71 5.17
CA THR A 417 26.55 22.91 4.78
C THR A 417 25.19 22.62 4.16
N SER A 418 24.84 21.35 3.94
CA SER A 418 23.55 20.94 3.36
C SER A 418 23.12 19.53 3.77
N ILE A 419 21.80 19.29 3.77
CA ILE A 419 21.14 17.99 3.97
C ILE A 419 21.70 16.93 2.99
N HIS A 420 21.96 17.34 1.74
CA HIS A 420 22.50 16.45 0.71
C HIS A 420 23.94 16.01 1.01
N SER A 421 24.81 16.91 1.50
CA SER A 421 26.16 16.56 1.93
C SER A 421 26.14 15.65 3.15
N PHE A 422 25.23 15.89 4.09
CA PHE A 422 25.06 15.07 5.28
C PHE A 422 24.66 13.63 4.91
N ILE A 423 23.57 13.45 4.16
CA ILE A 423 23.10 12.13 3.73
C ILE A 423 24.18 11.37 2.94
N ASN A 424 24.83 12.00 1.95
CA ASN A 424 25.86 11.34 1.14
C ASN A 424 27.11 10.93 1.95
N GLN A 425 27.43 11.67 3.01
CA GLN A 425 28.59 11.39 3.87
C GLN A 425 28.26 10.36 4.96
N HIS A 426 26.98 10.20 5.33
CA HIS A 426 26.53 9.53 6.56
C HIS A 426 25.45 8.45 6.33
N TYR A 427 25.40 7.88 5.13
CA TYR A 427 24.28 7.17 4.47
C TYR A 427 23.64 5.96 5.22
N ASN A 428 24.26 5.38 6.26
CA ASN A 428 23.74 4.15 6.89
C ASN A 428 23.66 4.13 8.43
N ASN A 429 24.53 4.85 9.16
CA ASN A 429 24.64 4.68 10.63
C ASN A 429 24.27 5.94 11.45
N ASP A 430 24.41 7.16 10.92
CA ASP A 430 24.27 8.39 11.73
C ASP A 430 22.83 8.84 12.01
N VAL A 431 21.87 8.66 11.08
CA VAL A 431 20.46 9.05 11.33
C VAL A 431 19.90 8.28 12.53
N TYR A 432 20.39 7.06 12.72
CA TYR A 432 20.10 6.21 13.86
C TYR A 432 20.78 6.68 15.16
N LEU A 433 21.97 7.26 15.09
CA LEU A 433 22.68 7.81 16.25
C LEU A 433 22.18 9.22 16.63
N LEU A 434 21.68 9.98 15.66
CA LEU A 434 20.88 11.19 15.90
C LEU A 434 19.58 10.85 16.65
N HIS A 435 18.91 9.76 16.26
CA HIS A 435 17.76 9.26 17.00
C HIS A 435 18.13 8.86 18.44
N ILE A 436 19.23 8.12 18.65
CA ILE A 436 19.66 7.74 20.01
C ILE A 436 20.06 8.99 20.82
N SER A 437 20.79 9.94 20.21
CA SER A 437 21.14 11.22 20.85
C SER A 437 19.91 12.05 21.23
N ASN A 438 18.84 12.03 20.42
CA ASN A 438 17.59 12.72 20.70
C ASN A 438 16.76 11.97 21.77
N LYS A 439 16.68 10.63 21.68
CA LYS A 439 15.99 9.76 22.65
C LYS A 439 16.64 9.85 24.04
N TRP A 440 17.96 9.97 24.10
CA TRP A 440 18.70 10.13 25.35
C TRP A 440 18.43 11.49 26.02
N LYS A 441 18.26 12.57 25.23
CA LYS A 441 17.78 13.88 25.72
C LYS A 441 16.32 13.89 26.16
N GLU A 442 15.43 13.17 25.47
CA GLU A 442 14.03 13.04 25.89
C GLU A 442 13.88 12.17 27.15
N ASN A 443 14.74 11.15 27.31
CA ASN A 443 14.80 10.28 28.48
C ASN A 443 15.50 10.92 29.70
N ASP A 444 16.27 11.98 29.52
CA ASP A 444 16.86 12.82 30.58
C ASP A 444 15.78 13.37 31.54
N VAL A 445 14.54 13.54 31.04
CA VAL A 445 13.42 14.07 31.83
C VAL A 445 12.61 12.97 32.56
N ARG A 446 12.73 11.69 32.18
CA ARG A 446 11.90 10.60 32.77
C ARG A 446 12.68 9.43 33.38
N ASN A 447 13.82 9.03 32.81
CA ASN A 447 14.54 7.80 33.21
C ASN A 447 16.00 8.06 33.65
N CYS A 448 16.67 9.12 33.18
CA CYS A 448 18.03 9.51 33.60
C CYS A 448 18.05 10.96 34.13
N PRO A 449 17.48 11.27 35.31
CA PRO A 449 17.37 12.64 35.82
C PRO A 449 18.71 13.34 36.14
N THR A 450 19.84 12.66 36.01
CA THR A 450 21.19 13.14 36.33
C THR A 450 22.02 13.49 35.10
N GLY A 451 21.59 13.18 33.87
CA GLY A 451 22.38 13.41 32.65
C GLY A 451 23.57 12.47 32.44
N GLU A 452 23.59 11.33 33.14
CA GLU A 452 24.67 10.34 33.16
C GLU A 452 24.10 8.92 32.97
N MET A 453 24.77 8.06 32.20
CA MET A 453 24.36 6.67 31.95
C MET A 453 25.35 5.68 32.58
N ASN A 454 24.87 4.72 33.37
CA ASN A 454 25.71 3.65 33.92
C ASN A 454 25.85 2.45 32.96
N GLU A 455 26.73 1.51 33.29
CA GLU A 455 27.06 0.37 32.42
C GLU A 455 25.84 -0.54 32.13
N ASP A 456 24.97 -0.76 33.12
CA ASP A 456 23.76 -1.59 32.94
C ASP A 456 22.73 -0.91 32.03
N GLU A 457 22.58 0.42 32.13
CA GLU A 457 21.75 1.23 31.23
C GLU A 457 22.31 1.21 29.81
N PHE A 458 23.62 1.34 29.65
CA PHE A 458 24.30 1.26 28.35
C PHE A 458 24.13 -0.11 27.68
N ILE A 459 24.18 -1.19 28.46
CA ILE A 459 23.89 -2.55 27.97
C ILE A 459 22.42 -2.66 27.55
N ALA A 460 21.48 -2.11 28.33
CA ALA A 460 20.06 -2.16 28.03
C ALA A 460 19.73 -1.44 26.71
N GLU A 461 20.37 -0.29 26.44
CA GLU A 461 20.25 0.39 25.15
C GLU A 461 20.74 -0.50 24.02
N PHE A 462 21.96 -1.02 24.10
CA PHE A 462 22.48 -1.92 23.06
C PHE A 462 21.65 -3.21 22.90
N GLN A 463 20.95 -3.66 23.94
CA GLN A 463 20.05 -4.82 23.87
C GLN A 463 18.77 -4.53 23.08
N GLU A 464 18.23 -3.31 23.18
CA GLU A 464 17.12 -2.85 22.33
C GLU A 464 17.55 -2.80 20.85
N LEU A 465 18.82 -2.45 20.60
CA LEU A 465 19.40 -2.30 19.27
C LEU A 465 19.81 -3.63 18.63
N PHE A 466 20.29 -4.58 19.42
CA PHE A 466 20.70 -5.93 18.99
C PHE A 466 19.84 -7.00 19.69
N PRO A 467 18.53 -7.07 19.43
CA PRO A 467 17.60 -7.95 20.16
C PRO A 467 17.88 -9.45 19.97
N ARG A 468 18.77 -9.82 19.05
CA ARG A 468 19.17 -11.20 18.77
C ARG A 468 20.55 -11.58 19.28
N GLY A 469 21.35 -10.60 19.69
CA GLY A 469 22.69 -10.81 20.20
C GLY A 469 22.76 -10.56 21.70
N ASN A 470 23.92 -10.88 22.27
CA ASN A 470 24.26 -10.52 23.64
C ASN A 470 25.22 -9.33 23.63
N PRO A 471 24.74 -8.11 23.91
CA PRO A 471 25.57 -6.92 23.85
C PRO A 471 26.52 -6.80 25.04
N ARG A 472 26.28 -7.54 26.13
CA ARG A 472 26.95 -7.36 27.42
C ARG A 472 28.47 -7.32 27.30
N TYR A 473 29.06 -8.31 26.62
CA TYR A 473 30.52 -8.40 26.52
C TYR A 473 31.10 -7.26 25.68
N TYR A 474 30.46 -6.92 24.56
CA TYR A 474 30.91 -5.81 23.71
C TYR A 474 30.77 -4.46 24.43
N CYS A 475 29.64 -4.25 25.10
CA CYS A 475 29.37 -3.05 25.88
C CYS A 475 30.43 -2.84 26.97
N ASN A 476 30.89 -3.88 27.65
CA ASN A 476 31.97 -3.74 28.64
C ASN A 476 33.30 -3.22 28.03
N TYR A 477 33.62 -3.59 26.79
CA TYR A 477 34.78 -3.04 26.08
C TYR A 477 34.55 -1.60 25.64
N ALA A 478 33.36 -1.30 25.11
CA ALA A 478 33.01 0.04 24.62
C ALA A 478 32.87 1.05 25.77
N PHE A 479 32.22 0.67 26.87
CA PHE A 479 31.94 1.52 28.03
C PHE A 479 33.23 2.10 28.62
N ARG A 480 34.29 1.29 28.70
CA ARG A 480 35.62 1.71 29.19
C ARG A 480 36.32 2.75 28.31
N ILE A 481 36.08 2.72 27.00
CA ILE A 481 36.64 3.74 26.10
C ILE A 481 35.81 5.03 26.21
N PHE A 482 34.52 4.87 26.43
CA PHE A 482 33.57 5.96 26.38
C PHE A 482 33.66 6.77 27.69
N ASP A 483 33.80 6.10 28.83
CA ASP A 483 34.09 6.68 30.16
C ASP A 483 35.57 7.13 30.27
N LYS A 484 35.92 8.22 29.59
CA LYS A 484 37.30 8.74 29.52
C LYS A 484 37.84 9.18 30.88
N ASN A 485 36.95 9.60 31.78
CA ASN A 485 37.30 10.09 33.11
C ASN A 485 37.26 8.98 34.20
N ASN A 486 36.86 7.75 33.84
CA ASN A 486 36.67 6.60 34.74
C ASN A 486 35.71 6.91 35.91
N SER A 487 34.66 7.69 35.64
CA SER A 487 33.64 8.04 36.63
C SER A 487 32.72 6.87 36.97
N GLY A 488 32.69 5.82 36.15
CA GLY A 488 31.74 4.72 36.24
C GLY A 488 30.38 5.06 35.58
N THR A 489 30.27 6.24 34.99
CA THR A 489 29.12 6.70 34.22
C THR A 489 29.62 7.34 32.91
N ILE A 490 28.77 7.37 31.89
CA ILE A 490 29.05 8.05 30.62
C ILE A 490 28.20 9.30 30.58
N THR A 491 28.87 10.46 30.53
CA THR A 491 28.22 11.76 30.33
C THR A 491 27.80 11.96 28.88
N PHE A 492 26.89 12.92 28.64
CA PHE A 492 26.44 13.24 27.28
C PHE A 492 27.59 13.48 26.29
N ASP A 493 28.58 14.25 26.71
CA ASP A 493 29.73 14.60 25.89
C ASP A 493 30.68 13.42 25.63
N GLU A 494 30.82 12.51 26.60
CA GLU A 494 31.62 11.29 26.48
C GLU A 494 31.00 10.30 25.50
N TYR A 495 29.68 10.11 25.59
CA TYR A 495 28.91 9.29 24.66
C TYR A 495 28.94 9.85 23.22
N MET A 496 28.73 11.16 23.06
CA MET A 496 28.78 11.79 21.74
C MET A 496 30.20 11.77 21.15
N SER A 497 31.22 11.96 21.99
CA SER A 497 32.61 11.81 21.59
C SER A 497 32.92 10.39 21.13
N ALA A 498 32.47 9.39 21.89
CA ALA A 498 32.63 7.99 21.59
C ALA A 498 31.97 7.57 20.28
N ILE A 499 30.72 7.99 20.08
CA ILE A 499 29.96 7.73 18.87
C ILE A 499 30.63 8.39 17.65
N SER A 500 31.09 9.63 17.78
CA SER A 500 31.79 10.33 16.69
C SER A 500 33.03 9.59 16.17
N LEU A 501 33.68 8.78 17.03
CA LEU A 501 34.85 7.96 16.70
C LEU A 501 34.48 6.63 16.03
N THR A 502 33.23 6.17 16.17
CA THR A 502 32.70 4.95 15.56
C THR A 502 32.05 5.19 14.18
N MET A 503 31.63 6.42 13.89
CA MET A 503 31.87 7.18 12.65
C MET A 503 32.42 6.44 11.40
N PRO A 504 31.66 5.94 10.40
CA PRO A 504 32.16 5.74 9.03
C PRO A 504 32.86 7.02 8.53
N GLY A 505 34.17 6.91 8.37
CA GLY A 505 35.05 8.01 7.99
C GLY A 505 36.42 7.47 7.60
N ASP A 506 37.46 7.88 8.34
CA ASP A 506 38.81 7.40 8.09
C ASP A 506 39.03 6.01 8.73
N ILE A 507 39.29 5.01 7.87
CA ILE A 507 39.61 3.64 8.27
C ILE A 507 40.76 3.62 9.29
N GLU A 508 41.73 4.56 9.25
CA GLU A 508 42.77 4.63 10.29
C GLU A 508 42.22 4.94 11.68
N HIS A 509 41.25 5.85 11.77
CA HIS A 509 40.65 6.23 13.04
C HIS A 509 39.81 5.09 13.62
N GLN A 510 39.08 4.36 12.78
CA GLN A 510 38.30 3.18 13.20
C GLN A 510 39.21 2.03 13.65
N LEU A 511 40.28 1.76 12.90
CA LEU A 511 41.27 0.75 13.28
C LEU A 511 42.03 1.17 14.55
N ALA A 512 42.30 2.46 14.74
CA ALA A 512 42.89 2.99 15.96
C ALA A 512 41.97 2.83 17.19
N LEU A 513 40.67 3.06 17.02
CA LEU A 513 39.68 2.84 18.08
C LEU A 513 39.54 1.35 18.42
N THR A 514 39.46 0.51 17.40
CA THR A 514 39.40 -0.96 17.56
C THR A 514 40.62 -1.48 18.31
N PHE A 515 41.80 -0.95 17.99
CA PHE A 515 43.03 -1.25 18.71
C PHE A 515 42.93 -0.86 20.19
N GLN A 516 42.39 0.33 20.47
CA GLN A 516 42.14 0.77 21.86
C GLN A 516 41.13 -0.11 22.59
N MET A 517 40.12 -0.68 21.90
CA MET A 517 39.16 -1.62 22.50
C MET A 517 39.81 -2.94 22.87
N CYS A 518 40.80 -3.38 22.09
CA CYS A 518 41.51 -4.63 22.34
C CYS A 518 42.56 -4.52 23.45
N ALA A 519 43.29 -3.41 23.51
CA ALA A 519 44.50 -3.24 24.31
C ALA A 519 44.20 -3.08 25.82
N HIS A 520 43.68 -4.14 26.44
CA HIS A 520 43.21 -4.14 27.82
C HIS A 520 44.36 -4.09 28.84
N HIS A 521 45.49 -4.74 28.54
CA HIS A 521 46.63 -4.88 29.47
C HIS A 521 47.77 -3.89 29.20
N ASP A 522 48.06 -3.58 27.93
CA ASP A 522 49.05 -2.56 27.52
C ASP A 522 48.53 -1.74 26.34
N GLN A 523 48.24 -0.45 26.55
CA GLN A 523 47.71 0.45 25.53
C GLN A 523 48.59 0.60 24.27
N LYS A 524 49.82 0.05 24.28
CA LYS A 524 50.75 0.09 23.15
C LYS A 524 50.77 -1.20 22.32
N GLN A 525 50.24 -2.31 22.83
CA GLN A 525 50.32 -3.63 22.19
C GLN A 525 49.10 -4.50 22.48
N VAL A 526 48.69 -5.34 21.52
CA VAL A 526 47.55 -6.25 21.66
C VAL A 526 48.02 -7.70 21.53
N SER A 527 47.56 -8.56 22.44
CA SER A 527 47.81 -10.01 22.42
C SER A 527 46.80 -10.78 21.55
N SER A 528 47.16 -12.01 21.17
CA SER A 528 46.24 -12.91 20.44
C SER A 528 44.98 -13.25 21.23
N GLU A 529 45.07 -13.31 22.56
CA GLU A 529 43.92 -13.60 23.44
C GLU A 529 42.97 -12.41 23.54
N GLU A 530 43.49 -11.19 23.69
CA GLU A 530 42.69 -9.97 23.72
C GLU A 530 41.94 -9.74 22.41
N LEU A 531 42.60 -9.96 21.27
CA LEU A 531 41.98 -9.86 19.96
C LEU A 531 40.88 -10.90 19.75
N PHE A 532 41.11 -12.12 20.24
CA PHE A 532 40.12 -13.21 20.20
C PHE A 532 38.87 -12.86 21.02
N HIS A 533 39.05 -12.33 22.25
CA HIS A 533 37.93 -11.98 23.11
C HIS A 533 37.09 -10.83 22.55
N LEU A 534 37.69 -9.81 21.94
CA LEU A 534 36.91 -8.76 21.27
C LEU A 534 36.14 -9.32 20.06
N LEU A 535 36.78 -10.15 19.23
CA LEU A 535 36.12 -10.78 18.08
C LEU A 535 34.96 -11.68 18.50
N GLN A 536 35.12 -12.40 19.61
CA GLN A 536 34.05 -13.20 20.21
C GLN A 536 32.89 -12.29 20.68
N ALA A 537 33.20 -11.20 21.38
CA ALA A 537 32.19 -10.24 21.83
C ALA A 537 31.42 -9.59 20.66
N VAL A 538 32.10 -9.31 19.55
CA VAL A 538 31.48 -8.80 18.32
C VAL A 538 30.58 -9.85 17.66
N ALA A 539 31.00 -11.12 17.61
CA ALA A 539 30.17 -12.21 17.09
C ALA A 539 28.92 -12.44 17.95
N GLU A 540 29.06 -12.43 19.28
CA GLU A 540 27.94 -12.57 20.22
C GLU A 540 26.96 -11.39 20.15
N LEU A 541 27.46 -10.16 19.99
CA LEU A 541 26.63 -8.98 19.73
C LEU A 541 25.82 -9.10 18.43
N LYS A 542 26.40 -9.71 17.39
CA LYS A 542 25.72 -9.94 16.10
C LYS A 542 24.81 -11.16 16.10
N GLY A 543 24.88 -12.03 17.12
CA GLY A 543 24.20 -13.32 17.13
C GLY A 543 24.80 -14.32 16.12
N GLU A 544 26.08 -14.14 15.76
CA GLU A 544 26.85 -14.97 14.84
C GLU A 544 27.66 -16.04 15.60
N ASP A 545 28.11 -17.09 14.90
CA ASP A 545 28.97 -18.14 15.47
C ASP A 545 30.41 -17.61 15.65
N SER A 546 30.92 -17.69 16.88
CA SER A 546 32.27 -17.25 17.24
C SER A 546 33.39 -18.21 16.80
N SER A 547 33.05 -19.33 16.15
CA SER A 547 34.01 -20.34 15.68
C SER A 547 35.09 -19.79 14.74
N SER A 548 34.81 -18.71 14.01
CA SER A 548 35.76 -18.04 13.11
C SER A 548 36.69 -17.03 13.83
N ALA A 549 36.35 -16.59 15.04
CA ALA A 549 37.09 -15.57 15.79
C ALA A 549 38.55 -15.98 16.05
N SER A 550 38.80 -17.25 16.38
CA SER A 550 40.16 -17.78 16.60
C SER A 550 41.01 -17.74 15.33
N LEU A 551 40.42 -18.04 14.18
CA LEU A 551 41.11 -18.05 12.89
C LEU A 551 41.45 -16.63 12.43
N ILE A 552 40.54 -15.68 12.66
CA ILE A 552 40.73 -14.26 12.34
C ILE A 552 41.81 -13.67 13.25
N ALA A 553 41.76 -13.92 14.56
CA ALA A 553 42.79 -13.46 15.51
C ALA A 553 44.19 -13.97 15.11
N LYS A 554 44.32 -15.27 14.80
CA LYS A 554 45.57 -15.88 14.32
C LYS A 554 46.04 -15.30 12.98
N THR A 555 45.13 -14.86 12.12
CA THR A 555 45.47 -14.25 10.83
C THR A 555 46.04 -12.85 11.01
N ILE A 556 45.49 -12.08 11.96
CA ILE A 556 45.95 -10.73 12.27
C ILE A 556 47.29 -10.73 12.98
N MET A 557 47.52 -11.71 13.86
CA MET A 557 48.81 -11.88 14.54
C MET A 557 49.97 -12.11 13.56
N LYS A 558 49.70 -12.56 12.32
CA LYS A 558 50.73 -12.68 11.27
C LYS A 558 51.22 -11.33 10.73
N PHE A 559 50.60 -10.21 11.13
CA PHE A 559 51.05 -8.87 10.77
C PHE A 559 52.14 -8.31 11.69
N ASP A 560 52.52 -9.03 12.76
CA ASP A 560 53.73 -8.75 13.54
C ASP A 560 54.97 -8.87 12.62
N LYS A 561 55.59 -7.73 12.30
CA LYS A 561 56.77 -7.68 11.43
C LYS A 561 58.08 -7.87 12.22
N ARG A 562 58.03 -7.79 13.55
CA ARG A 562 59.20 -7.89 14.44
C ARG A 562 59.40 -9.29 15.01
N GLY A 563 58.37 -10.14 14.95
CA GLY A 563 58.44 -11.59 15.08
C GLY A 563 59.06 -12.08 16.39
N LYS A 564 58.89 -11.33 17.48
CA LYS A 564 59.58 -11.65 18.75
C LYS A 564 58.67 -11.85 19.95
N ASP A 565 57.44 -11.32 19.97
CA ASP A 565 56.72 -11.20 21.23
C ASP A 565 55.25 -11.69 21.22
N GLU A 566 54.72 -12.27 20.13
CA GLU A 566 53.29 -12.66 20.01
C GLU A 566 52.29 -11.49 20.24
N MET A 567 52.77 -10.25 20.07
CA MET A 567 52.03 -9.00 20.28
C MET A 567 52.07 -8.13 19.02
N ILE A 568 50.99 -7.40 18.75
CA ILE A 568 50.91 -6.47 17.61
C ILE A 568 50.85 -5.02 18.08
N THR A 569 51.67 -4.14 17.49
CA THR A 569 51.64 -2.69 17.75
C THR A 569 50.54 -1.99 16.97
N LYS A 570 50.16 -0.77 17.37
CA LYS A 570 49.12 0.03 16.70
C LYS A 570 49.43 0.25 15.22
N GLU A 571 50.68 0.58 14.89
CA GLU A 571 51.11 0.80 13.50
C GLU A 571 51.05 -0.48 12.66
N GLU A 572 51.43 -1.62 13.24
CA GLU A 572 51.37 -2.93 12.57
C GLU A 572 49.93 -3.40 12.36
N PHE A 573 49.07 -3.18 13.36
CA PHE A 573 47.64 -3.47 13.29
C PHE A 573 46.95 -2.68 12.17
N ILE A 574 47.15 -1.36 12.15
CA ILE A 574 46.54 -0.48 11.14
C ILE A 574 47.11 -0.78 9.74
N SER A 575 48.44 -0.91 9.60
CA SER A 575 49.07 -1.18 8.31
C SER A 575 48.73 -2.58 7.76
N GLY A 576 48.67 -3.59 8.63
CA GLY A 576 48.37 -4.98 8.25
C GLY A 576 46.92 -5.15 7.80
N LEU A 577 45.99 -4.57 8.54
CA LEU A 577 44.57 -4.59 8.20
C LEU A 577 44.28 -3.78 6.94
N LYS A 578 44.85 -2.58 6.77
CA LYS A 578 44.69 -1.79 5.53
C LYS A 578 45.11 -2.52 4.25
N GLY A 579 46.05 -3.46 4.34
CA GLY A 579 46.48 -4.30 3.23
C GLY A 579 45.63 -5.56 3.00
N ASN A 580 44.69 -5.87 3.89
CA ASN A 580 43.90 -7.10 3.88
C ASN A 580 42.41 -6.81 4.17
N TYR A 581 41.64 -6.62 3.10
CA TYR A 581 40.24 -6.19 3.15
C TYR A 581 39.34 -7.18 3.91
N ASP A 582 39.50 -8.49 3.70
CA ASP A 582 38.67 -9.52 4.34
C ASP A 582 38.86 -9.57 5.87
N SER A 583 40.10 -9.31 6.34
CA SER A 583 40.39 -9.22 7.77
C SER A 583 39.92 -7.89 8.38
N CYS A 584 39.88 -6.80 7.60
CA CYS A 584 39.29 -5.52 8.03
C CYS A 584 37.79 -5.62 8.30
N VAL A 585 37.03 -6.29 7.41
CA VAL A 585 35.56 -6.36 7.48
C VAL A 585 35.07 -7.01 8.78
N ALA A 586 35.87 -7.89 9.39
CA ALA A 586 35.57 -8.48 10.70
C ALA A 586 35.51 -7.45 11.85
N PHE A 587 36.17 -6.30 11.70
CA PHE A 587 36.33 -5.25 12.71
C PHE A 587 35.69 -3.90 12.35
N LEU A 588 35.26 -3.73 11.09
CA LEU A 588 34.59 -2.50 10.68
C LEU A 588 33.25 -2.33 11.45
N PRO A 589 32.85 -1.07 11.72
CA PRO A 589 31.65 -0.77 12.49
C PRO A 589 30.43 -1.47 11.92
N ILE A 590 29.62 -1.95 12.86
CA ILE A 590 28.51 -2.87 12.70
C ILE A 590 27.56 -2.40 11.58
N GLU A 591 27.53 -3.12 10.45
CA GLU A 591 26.37 -3.06 9.56
C GLU A 591 25.20 -3.72 10.29
N VAL A 592 24.14 -2.97 10.57
CA VAL A 592 22.85 -3.52 10.98
C VAL A 592 22.26 -4.24 9.76
N LYS A 593 22.69 -5.48 9.52
CA LYS A 593 22.10 -6.32 8.48
C LYS A 593 20.68 -6.68 8.89
N LYS A 594 19.74 -6.44 7.98
CA LYS A 594 18.33 -6.82 8.11
C LYS A 594 18.24 -8.27 8.62
N SER A 595 17.56 -8.40 9.75
CA SER A 595 16.92 -9.64 10.15
C SER A 595 16.07 -10.17 8.98
N THR A 596 16.48 -11.28 8.37
CA THR A 596 15.52 -12.34 8.03
C THR A 596 15.05 -12.97 9.34
N LYS A 597 13.77 -13.30 9.46
CA LYS A 597 12.99 -13.70 10.66
C LYS A 597 13.69 -14.61 11.70
N PRO A 598 13.23 -14.62 12.96
CA PRO A 598 13.82 -15.44 14.02
C PRO A 598 13.70 -16.94 13.68
N LYS A 599 14.77 -17.70 13.94
CA LYS A 599 14.66 -19.13 14.26
C LYS A 599 13.92 -19.22 15.60
N GLU A 600 12.59 -19.29 15.55
CA GLU A 600 11.82 -19.83 16.68
C GLU A 600 12.35 -21.23 16.99
N SER A 601 12.39 -21.54 18.29
CA SER A 601 12.69 -22.88 18.83
C SER A 601 12.23 -23.98 17.90
N ALA A 602 13.18 -24.80 17.42
CA ALA A 602 12.89 -25.96 16.60
C ALA A 602 11.97 -26.92 17.38
N LYS A 603 10.66 -26.79 17.18
CA LYS A 603 9.79 -27.96 17.13
C LYS A 603 10.13 -28.70 15.83
N PRO A 604 10.21 -30.04 15.84
CA PRO A 604 10.65 -30.79 14.67
C PRO A 604 9.69 -30.50 13.52
N LEU A 605 10.19 -29.81 12.49
CA LEU A 605 9.49 -29.64 11.22
C LEU A 605 9.35 -31.01 10.58
N VAL A 606 8.13 -31.29 10.15
CA VAL A 606 7.72 -32.44 9.36
C VAL A 606 8.77 -32.74 8.30
N SER A 607 9.18 -34.01 8.22
CA SER A 607 10.08 -34.52 7.19
C SER A 607 9.61 -34.08 5.81
N LEU A 608 10.40 -33.28 5.09
CA LEU A 608 10.19 -32.99 3.68
C LEU A 608 10.11 -34.32 2.93
N GLY A 609 8.97 -34.57 2.28
CA GLY A 609 8.77 -35.78 1.52
C GLY A 609 9.62 -35.75 0.25
N ASN A 610 9.93 -36.93 -0.29
CA ASN A 610 10.64 -37.05 -1.57
C ASN A 610 9.95 -36.32 -2.74
N GLU A 611 8.66 -35.99 -2.62
CA GLU A 611 7.94 -35.18 -3.62
C GLU A 611 8.27 -33.69 -3.57
N ASP A 612 8.48 -33.11 -2.38
CA ASP A 612 8.85 -31.70 -2.24
C ASP A 612 10.27 -31.45 -2.77
N LEU A 613 11.18 -32.39 -2.53
CA LEU A 613 12.54 -32.36 -3.09
C LEU A 613 12.53 -32.51 -4.62
N LYS A 614 11.63 -33.32 -5.18
CA LYS A 614 11.42 -33.40 -6.64
C LYS A 614 10.85 -32.10 -7.21
N LEU A 615 9.93 -31.45 -6.50
CA LEU A 615 9.34 -30.18 -6.94
C LEU A 615 10.40 -29.08 -7.01
N ILE A 616 11.27 -29.00 -6.00
CA ILE A 616 12.40 -28.06 -5.96
C ILE A 616 13.41 -28.38 -7.07
N HIS A 617 13.76 -29.65 -7.27
CA HIS A 617 14.67 -30.06 -8.34
C HIS A 617 14.11 -29.72 -9.74
N ASN A 618 12.81 -29.95 -9.97
CA ASN A 618 12.15 -29.61 -11.23
C ASN A 618 12.14 -28.10 -11.48
N PHE A 619 11.82 -27.30 -10.45
CA PHE A 619 11.86 -25.84 -10.55
C PHE A 619 13.25 -25.31 -10.91
N LEU A 620 14.30 -25.83 -10.28
CA LEU A 620 15.69 -25.43 -10.58
C LEU A 620 16.12 -25.86 -11.99
N THR A 621 15.68 -27.03 -12.44
CA THR A 621 15.95 -27.56 -13.78
C THR A 621 15.23 -26.74 -14.85
N ASP A 622 13.96 -26.39 -14.64
CA ASP A 622 13.18 -25.55 -15.56
C ASP A 622 13.73 -24.12 -15.63
N TYR A 623 14.19 -23.58 -14.50
CA TYR A 623 14.83 -22.28 -14.44
C TYR A 623 16.17 -22.27 -15.20
N TYR A 624 17.01 -23.28 -14.99
CA TYR A 624 18.27 -23.45 -15.73
C TYR A 624 18.05 -23.62 -17.23
N ASN A 625 17.08 -24.44 -17.63
CA ASN A 625 16.73 -24.66 -19.03
C ASN A 625 16.18 -23.40 -19.70
N SER A 626 15.36 -22.62 -18.99
CA SER A 626 14.84 -21.34 -19.48
C SER A 626 15.97 -20.33 -19.72
N ILE A 627 16.94 -20.26 -18.81
CA ILE A 627 18.13 -19.40 -18.96
C ILE A 627 19.02 -19.87 -20.12
N SER A 628 19.24 -21.18 -20.26
CA SER A 628 20.01 -21.76 -21.37
C SER A 628 19.36 -21.48 -22.73
N LEU A 629 18.02 -21.60 -22.82
CA LEU A 629 17.25 -21.31 -24.03
C LEU A 629 17.32 -19.82 -24.42
N LEU A 630 17.26 -18.92 -23.42
CA LEU A 630 17.42 -17.47 -23.59
C LEU A 630 18.84 -17.09 -24.03
N LEU A 631 19.88 -17.69 -23.45
CA LEU A 631 21.27 -17.49 -23.86
C LEU A 631 21.53 -17.99 -25.28
N THR A 632 20.91 -19.11 -25.66
CA THR A 632 21.01 -19.67 -27.02
C THR A 632 20.28 -18.80 -28.06
N HIS A 633 19.11 -18.24 -27.70
CA HIS A 633 18.39 -17.29 -28.56
C HIS A 633 19.18 -15.99 -28.74
N THR A 634 19.82 -15.49 -27.68
CA THR A 634 20.59 -14.23 -27.75
C THR A 634 21.89 -14.33 -28.53
N GLN A 635 22.56 -15.49 -28.56
CA GLN A 635 23.76 -15.72 -29.37
C GLN A 635 23.51 -15.84 -30.89
N ASN A 636 22.28 -16.13 -31.33
CA ASN A 636 21.95 -16.32 -32.75
C ASN A 636 21.15 -15.18 -33.40
N ILE A 637 20.87 -14.11 -32.65
CA ILE A 637 20.02 -13.00 -33.11
C ILE A 637 20.62 -12.27 -34.32
N GLU A 638 21.93 -12.04 -34.35
CA GLU A 638 22.55 -11.25 -35.43
C GLU A 638 22.51 -11.97 -36.79
N ASN A 639 22.69 -13.30 -36.77
CA ASN A 639 22.66 -14.15 -37.96
C ASN A 639 21.25 -14.38 -38.52
N ILE A 640 20.21 -14.26 -37.68
CA ILE A 640 18.81 -14.52 -38.06
C ILE A 640 18.06 -13.23 -38.41
N LEU A 641 18.19 -12.17 -37.60
CA LEU A 641 17.41 -10.95 -37.75
C LEU A 641 17.92 -10.06 -38.88
N LYS A 642 19.24 -9.93 -39.06
CA LYS A 642 19.82 -9.03 -40.05
C LYS A 642 19.33 -9.31 -41.50
N PRO A 643 19.41 -10.54 -42.03
CA PRO A 643 18.91 -10.83 -43.39
C PRO A 643 17.38 -10.69 -43.52
N LYS A 644 16.60 -10.99 -42.47
CA LYS A 644 15.13 -10.84 -42.49
C LYS A 644 14.71 -9.36 -42.47
N THR A 645 15.44 -8.52 -41.75
CA THR A 645 15.17 -7.08 -41.62
C THR A 645 15.57 -6.33 -42.90
N GLU A 646 16.67 -6.72 -43.55
CA GLU A 646 17.04 -6.23 -44.88
C GLU A 646 15.98 -6.59 -45.94
N ALA A 647 15.49 -7.84 -45.94
CA ALA A 647 14.41 -8.28 -46.83
C ALA A 647 13.08 -7.52 -46.60
N PHE A 648 12.77 -7.18 -45.34
CA PHE A 648 11.58 -6.41 -44.98
C PHE A 648 11.63 -4.96 -45.49
N PHE A 649 12.75 -4.25 -45.30
CA PHE A 649 12.90 -2.88 -45.80
C PHE A 649 12.99 -2.79 -47.33
N THR A 650 13.49 -3.84 -47.98
CA THR A 650 13.48 -3.96 -49.45
C THR A 650 12.04 -4.06 -50.00
N ARG A 651 11.14 -4.78 -49.30
CA ARG A 651 9.72 -4.91 -49.69
C ARG A 651 8.89 -3.65 -49.47
N LEU A 652 9.33 -2.74 -48.59
CA LEU A 652 8.65 -1.48 -48.28
C LEU A 652 9.03 -0.31 -49.22
N GLY A 653 9.78 -0.58 -50.30
CA GLY A 653 10.08 0.42 -51.32
C GLY A 653 11.17 1.42 -50.94
N CYS A 654 12.20 1.01 -50.20
CA CYS A 654 13.37 1.86 -49.96
C CYS A 654 14.09 2.20 -51.29
N PRO A 655 14.54 3.45 -51.51
CA PRO A 655 14.99 3.91 -52.84
C PRO A 655 16.29 3.26 -53.34
N THR A 656 17.15 2.79 -52.43
CA THR A 656 18.42 2.11 -52.75
C THR A 656 18.74 0.99 -51.76
N HIS A 657 19.49 -0.02 -52.20
CA HIS A 657 19.96 -1.13 -51.36
C HIS A 657 20.77 -0.63 -50.16
N ALA A 658 21.60 0.41 -50.35
CA ALA A 658 22.42 1.00 -49.29
C ALA A 658 21.59 1.62 -48.14
N ASP A 659 20.45 2.25 -48.45
CA ASP A 659 19.57 2.83 -47.42
C ASP A 659 18.82 1.76 -46.62
N SER A 660 18.40 0.68 -47.29
CA SER A 660 17.77 -0.46 -46.62
C SER A 660 18.73 -1.14 -45.64
N GLN A 661 20.00 -1.28 -46.03
CA GLN A 661 21.06 -1.87 -45.23
C GLN A 661 21.44 -0.99 -44.03
N ARG A 662 21.50 0.33 -44.21
CA ARG A 662 21.74 1.28 -43.11
C ARG A 662 20.61 1.26 -42.07
N ARG A 663 19.35 1.20 -42.49
CA ARG A 663 18.19 1.13 -41.58
C ARG A 663 18.10 -0.22 -40.88
N ALA A 664 18.37 -1.34 -41.58
CA ALA A 664 18.44 -2.66 -40.98
C ALA A 664 19.56 -2.75 -39.93
N ASN A 665 20.75 -2.21 -40.21
CA ASN A 665 21.85 -2.16 -39.24
C ASN A 665 21.48 -1.36 -37.98
N ASN A 666 20.85 -0.20 -38.13
CA ASN A 666 20.48 0.65 -37.00
C ASN A 666 19.38 0.00 -36.12
N LEU A 667 18.41 -0.68 -36.73
CA LEU A 667 17.38 -1.43 -36.00
C LEU A 667 17.97 -2.66 -35.30
N THR A 668 18.85 -3.39 -35.99
CA THR A 668 19.55 -4.56 -35.43
C THR A 668 20.42 -4.14 -34.24
N SER A 669 21.16 -3.03 -34.32
CA SER A 669 21.94 -2.49 -33.20
C SER A 669 21.08 -2.06 -32.01
N LYS A 670 19.91 -1.44 -32.24
CA LYS A 670 18.97 -1.11 -31.15
C LYS A 670 18.43 -2.36 -30.46
N TYR A 671 18.09 -3.37 -31.24
CA TYR A 671 17.62 -4.65 -30.72
C TYR A 671 18.73 -5.38 -29.94
N LEU A 672 19.96 -5.37 -30.46
CA LEU A 672 21.14 -5.93 -29.78
C LEU A 672 21.43 -5.22 -28.46
N ASN A 673 21.22 -3.90 -28.38
CA ASN A 673 21.36 -3.14 -27.13
C ASN A 673 20.32 -3.56 -26.08
N ILE A 674 19.06 -3.73 -26.48
CA ILE A 674 17.99 -4.21 -25.57
C ILE A 674 18.33 -5.62 -25.07
N VAL A 675 18.75 -6.50 -25.99
CA VAL A 675 19.16 -7.87 -25.67
C VAL A 675 20.38 -7.89 -24.74
N THR A 676 21.34 -7.00 -24.93
CA THR A 676 22.53 -6.88 -24.07
C THR A 676 22.14 -6.41 -22.68
N ILE A 677 21.25 -5.42 -22.55
CA ILE A 677 20.73 -4.95 -21.26
C ILE A 677 19.99 -6.08 -20.53
N TRP A 678 19.15 -6.85 -21.25
CA TRP A 678 18.47 -8.02 -20.70
C TRP A 678 19.46 -9.09 -20.27
N ARG A 679 20.47 -9.40 -21.08
CA ARG A 679 21.53 -10.34 -20.75
C ARG A 679 22.29 -9.92 -19.50
N THR A 680 22.73 -8.67 -19.40
CA THR A 680 23.41 -8.14 -18.21
C THR A 680 22.52 -8.21 -16.97
N HIS A 681 21.23 -7.90 -17.10
CA HIS A 681 20.28 -8.00 -16.00
C HIS A 681 20.12 -9.45 -15.51
N TYR A 682 19.96 -10.41 -16.43
CA TYR A 682 19.84 -11.82 -16.08
C TYR A 682 21.14 -12.44 -15.56
N GLU A 683 22.31 -12.08 -16.11
CA GLU A 683 23.62 -12.49 -15.60
C GLU A 683 23.86 -11.95 -14.19
N ASN A 684 23.46 -10.71 -13.90
CA ASN A 684 23.55 -10.13 -12.55
C ASN A 684 22.58 -10.79 -11.55
N VAL A 685 21.35 -11.12 -11.99
CA VAL A 685 20.39 -11.88 -11.18
C VAL A 685 20.92 -13.29 -10.91
N PHE A 686 21.52 -13.95 -11.91
CA PHE A 686 22.13 -15.26 -11.75
C PHE A 686 23.34 -15.24 -10.82
N LEU A 687 24.27 -14.29 -10.99
CA LEU A 687 25.43 -14.10 -10.09
C LEU A 687 25.00 -13.75 -8.66
N GLY A 688 23.87 -13.05 -8.48
CA GLY A 688 23.30 -12.75 -7.16
C GLY A 688 22.59 -13.94 -6.51
N LEU A 689 21.97 -14.83 -7.30
CA LEU A 689 21.27 -16.02 -6.80
C LEU A 689 22.19 -17.24 -6.65
N GLN A 690 23.32 -17.28 -7.36
CA GLN A 690 24.26 -18.41 -7.34
C GLN A 690 24.80 -18.73 -5.93
N PRO A 691 25.19 -17.76 -5.08
CA PRO A 691 25.61 -18.04 -3.70
C PRO A 691 24.46 -18.60 -2.85
N LEU A 692 23.24 -18.08 -3.02
CA LEU A 692 22.04 -18.51 -2.28
C LEU A 692 21.62 -19.93 -2.65
N LEU A 693 21.76 -20.30 -3.92
CA LEU A 693 21.51 -21.64 -4.42
C LEU A 693 22.57 -22.64 -3.96
N ILE A 694 23.83 -22.24 -3.95
CA ILE A 694 24.93 -23.06 -3.41
C ILE A 694 24.73 -23.27 -1.91
N ASP A 695 24.37 -22.24 -1.15
CA ASP A 695 24.06 -22.35 0.29
C ASP A 695 22.82 -23.20 0.56
N ALA A 696 21.79 -23.11 -0.27
CA ALA A 696 20.60 -23.95 -0.14
C ALA A 696 20.93 -25.42 -0.40
N VAL A 697 21.71 -25.73 -1.45
CA VAL A 697 22.13 -27.10 -1.79
C VAL A 697 23.09 -27.66 -0.74
N LEU A 698 24.04 -26.86 -0.23
CA LEU A 698 24.94 -27.26 0.84
C LEU A 698 24.20 -27.48 2.17
N ASN A 699 23.20 -26.66 2.49
CA ASN A 699 22.35 -26.89 3.67
C ASN A 699 21.52 -28.16 3.54
N ILE A 700 20.94 -28.44 2.36
CA ILE A 700 20.19 -29.68 2.14
C ILE A 700 21.12 -30.89 2.26
N ARG A 701 22.31 -30.85 1.65
CA ARG A 701 23.33 -31.89 1.76
C ARG A 701 23.74 -32.16 3.21
N ASN A 702 24.05 -31.11 3.97
CA ASN A 702 24.51 -31.22 5.35
C ASN A 702 23.38 -31.67 6.30
N THR A 703 22.13 -31.33 5.99
CA THR A 703 20.97 -31.69 6.83
C THR A 703 20.52 -33.13 6.60
N TYR A 704 20.71 -33.69 5.40
CA TYR A 704 20.20 -35.01 5.03
C TYR A 704 21.29 -36.07 4.74
N ASN A 705 22.57 -35.71 4.91
CA ASN A 705 23.72 -36.61 4.75
C ASN A 705 23.70 -37.38 3.41
N ILE A 706 23.36 -36.67 2.34
CA ILE A 706 23.21 -37.23 0.99
C ILE A 706 24.60 -37.32 0.33
N ASP A 707 24.97 -38.51 -0.15
CA ASP A 707 26.25 -38.78 -0.82
C ASP A 707 26.40 -38.03 -2.16
N ASN A 708 27.65 -37.82 -2.58
CA ASN A 708 28.11 -36.93 -3.67
C ASN A 708 27.56 -37.19 -5.10
N ASN A 709 26.70 -38.19 -5.33
CA ASN A 709 26.27 -38.58 -6.68
C ASN A 709 25.00 -37.88 -7.15
#